data_AF-A0A1X9M7H4-F1
#
_entry.id   AF-A0A1X9M7H4-F1
#
_cell.length_a   1.000
_cell.length_b   1.000
_cell.length_c   1.000
_cell.angle_alpha   90.00
_cell.angle_beta   90.00
_cell.angle_gamma   90.00
#
_symmetry.space_group_name_H-M   'P 1'
#
loop_
_entity.id
_entity.type
_entity.pdbx_description
1 polymer ?
#
loop_
_entity_poly.entity_id
_entity_poly.type
_entity_poly.pdbx_seq_one_letter_code
_entity_poly.pdbx_strand_id
1 'polypeptide(L)'
;MLKEGYYSLVLHAHLPYVRHKEEGRLEERWLFEAITESYIPLLWELNETKVKEALTISFSPPVMEMLADPIIQERYLDYLIKTEELLLKEAESNTQTNEEENLINFYRNRYQKIKNTFLELEKNILNGFRQLMEKNVIVCITSAATHAFLPYVKTKAAIRSQVVEAVRCFAKHFGRKPKGFWLPECAFAPGVDRILVEEGITYSFVDEHALKDADPSPSKETGAPIYSPHGLILFPRHTDLSSKVWSSTLGYPGDVDYREFYRDIAYEREWEYIKPYVHEEVRIDTGIKHRRITGQGEHKEIYVREWAEGKINSHADHFLQSIKEEINKHGDQCYPPYLMVTPFDAELFGHWWFEGPEWIGQVLKKGENQVNFITPESYIDRHYQDFDTAHVSFSTWGRDGYGHVWVNEKNQYLYRHHHRMETDLASLVALISKPTEIEKRALQQLVREWMLAVSSDWAFIIDGQSAVQYAEERFSTHLSRFDAIKEKLILGSLETDWLTVIEQGFPFLQEIDERIFCSPHDSYIQSLNFEESEDNENRRSILMLSWEFPPMMVGGLSRHVFDLSRALVEKGHDVHVVTSYVDGYPDYEVNQGVHVHRVKGLQPHSEQFFDWVASLNLAMVQYVNKLARKQSFHIIHAHDWLVGVAATALKRSLDIPLLATIHATEHGRNNGIHSELQYEINQKEWELTYEADHVIVCSEYMKNELQFIFGLPDEKLSIIPNGVDFELIKPQSHSPISIQTNDAFTIFSVGRMVKEKGYQTVIDTAAMIREKGLNIRFVIAGKGPMLESYRQQVEQRQLQSFITFLGFVSDEERNEWFSRCDATVFPSLYEPFGIVALEGMAAGKATIVSDTGGLSGIIRHNENGLKIFPGDEESLFNQVLYLYNHPISREALATQGLRDVKTKFDWGTIAGQTDKAINKCLGESVVTI
;
A
#
# COMPACT_ATOMS: atom_id res chain seq x y z
N MET A 1 18.25 -29.90 -32.93
CA MET A 1 16.91 -29.51 -32.46
C MET A 1 16.88 -28.00 -32.43
N LEU A 2 15.85 -27.34 -32.96
CA LEU A 2 15.68 -25.90 -32.76
C LEU A 2 15.52 -25.68 -31.26
N LYS A 3 16.33 -24.79 -30.67
CA LYS A 3 16.21 -24.42 -29.26
C LYS A 3 14.88 -23.67 -29.05
N GLU A 4 14.25 -23.87 -27.90
CA GLU A 4 12.95 -23.26 -27.60
C GLU A 4 13.15 -21.82 -27.08
N GLY A 5 12.40 -20.87 -27.62
CA GLY A 5 12.46 -19.45 -27.24
C GLY A 5 11.34 -18.66 -27.89
N TYR A 6 10.96 -17.53 -27.27
CA TYR A 6 9.80 -16.74 -27.63
C TYR A 6 10.13 -15.26 -27.81
N TYR A 7 9.44 -14.61 -28.73
CA TYR A 7 9.53 -13.16 -28.95
C TYR A 7 8.17 -12.49 -28.74
N SER A 8 8.15 -11.41 -27.97
CA SER A 8 6.97 -10.63 -27.64
C SER A 8 7.17 -9.16 -28.02
N LEU A 9 6.45 -8.71 -29.04
CA LEU A 9 6.38 -7.30 -29.44
C LEU A 9 5.31 -6.59 -28.60
N VAL A 10 5.68 -5.46 -27.98
CA VAL A 10 4.77 -4.65 -27.15
C VAL A 10 4.77 -3.21 -27.66
N LEU A 11 3.58 -2.65 -27.90
CA LEU A 11 3.41 -1.28 -28.38
C LEU A 11 2.68 -0.44 -27.32
N HIS A 12 3.16 0.76 -27.04
CA HIS A 12 2.56 1.69 -26.09
C HIS A 12 1.94 2.88 -26.82
N ALA A 13 0.60 2.93 -26.92
CA ALA A 13 -0.11 4.04 -27.54
C ALA A 13 -0.55 5.06 -26.46
N HIS A 14 0.11 6.21 -26.47
CA HIS A 14 -0.15 7.27 -25.49
C HIS A 14 0.09 8.67 -26.05
N LEU A 15 -0.84 9.56 -25.69
CA LEU A 15 -0.77 11.00 -25.84
C LEU A 15 -1.44 11.63 -24.62
N PRO A 16 -1.01 12.82 -24.16
CA PRO A 16 -1.72 13.56 -23.13
C PRO A 16 -3.14 13.88 -23.57
N TYR A 17 -4.05 14.12 -22.63
CA TYR A 17 -5.42 14.51 -22.95
C TYR A 17 -5.45 15.93 -23.53
N VAL A 18 -5.53 16.08 -24.85
CA VAL A 18 -5.43 17.36 -25.59
C VAL A 18 -6.75 17.81 -26.23
N ARG A 19 -7.88 17.19 -25.84
CA ARG A 19 -9.21 17.57 -26.34
C ARG A 19 -9.62 18.94 -25.80
N HIS A 20 -9.90 19.88 -26.70
CA HIS A 20 -10.35 21.24 -26.36
C HIS A 20 -11.78 21.52 -26.84
N LYS A 21 -12.45 22.45 -26.16
CA LYS A 21 -13.78 22.93 -26.61
C LYS A 21 -13.67 23.78 -27.88
N GLU A 22 -12.65 24.63 -27.95
CA GLU A 22 -12.34 25.49 -29.09
C GLU A 22 -11.83 24.67 -30.28
N GLU A 23 -12.13 25.09 -31.49
CA GLU A 23 -11.61 24.48 -32.73
C GLU A 23 -10.25 25.07 -33.10
N GLY A 24 -9.43 24.33 -33.87
CA GLY A 24 -8.19 24.84 -34.43
C GLY A 24 -7.00 24.85 -33.48
N ARG A 25 -7.12 24.25 -32.29
CA ARG A 25 -6.00 24.10 -31.34
C ARG A 25 -4.92 23.19 -31.93
N LEU A 26 -3.67 23.67 -31.89
CA LEU A 26 -2.53 23.01 -32.52
C LEU A 26 -2.28 21.59 -31.98
N GLU A 27 -2.56 21.36 -30.69
CA GLU A 27 -2.16 20.13 -30.01
C GLU A 27 -3.08 18.94 -30.36
N GLU A 28 -4.31 19.18 -30.84
CA GLU A 28 -5.19 18.12 -31.34
C GLU A 28 -4.61 17.40 -32.56
N ARG A 29 -3.70 18.06 -33.30
CA ARG A 29 -3.04 17.47 -34.46
C ARG A 29 -2.12 16.31 -34.09
N TRP A 30 -1.56 16.28 -32.88
CA TRP A 30 -0.75 15.14 -32.43
C TRP A 30 -1.56 13.83 -32.49
N LEU A 31 -2.84 13.90 -32.12
CA LEU A 31 -3.74 12.76 -32.21
C LEU A 31 -4.11 12.44 -33.67
N PHE A 32 -4.39 13.45 -34.49
CA PHE A 32 -4.73 13.25 -35.91
C PHE A 32 -3.58 12.61 -36.69
N GLU A 33 -2.35 13.03 -36.43
CA GLU A 33 -1.14 12.47 -37.00
C GLU A 33 -0.94 11.03 -36.51
N ALA A 34 -1.10 10.75 -35.22
CA ALA A 34 -1.03 9.39 -34.68
C ALA A 34 -2.06 8.44 -35.31
N ILE A 35 -3.32 8.88 -35.48
CA ILE A 35 -4.37 8.07 -36.15
C ILE A 35 -3.99 7.79 -37.62
N THR A 36 -3.57 8.84 -38.34
CA THR A 36 -3.31 8.80 -39.80
C THR A 36 -2.07 8.00 -40.13
N GLU A 37 -0.98 8.23 -39.39
CA GLU A 37 0.33 7.71 -39.73
C GLU A 37 0.63 6.38 -39.03
N SER A 38 0.11 6.18 -37.80
CA SER A 38 0.42 5.00 -36.99
C SER A 38 -0.78 4.04 -36.84
N TYR A 39 -1.86 4.47 -36.19
CA TYR A 39 -2.87 3.52 -35.70
C TYR A 39 -3.68 2.83 -36.81
N ILE A 40 -4.17 3.57 -37.81
CA ILE A 40 -4.91 2.98 -38.94
C ILE A 40 -3.99 2.10 -39.82
N PRO A 41 -2.79 2.57 -40.21
CA PRO A 41 -1.84 1.71 -40.93
C PRO A 41 -1.49 0.43 -40.17
N LEU A 42 -1.28 0.51 -38.85
CA LEU A 42 -1.04 -0.67 -38.02
C LEU A 42 -2.24 -1.63 -38.04
N LEU A 43 -3.47 -1.12 -38.01
CA LEU A 43 -4.67 -1.95 -38.17
C LEU A 43 -4.70 -2.71 -39.49
N TRP A 44 -4.22 -2.12 -40.59
CA TRP A 44 -4.17 -2.82 -41.88
C TRP A 44 -3.22 -4.01 -41.84
N GLU A 45 -1.99 -3.79 -41.36
CA GLU A 45 -0.97 -4.83 -41.29
C GLU A 45 -1.38 -5.97 -40.35
N LEU A 46 -2.03 -5.64 -39.22
CA LEU A 46 -2.57 -6.62 -38.29
C LEU A 46 -3.80 -7.36 -38.81
N ASN A 47 -4.59 -6.78 -39.73
CA ASN A 47 -5.69 -7.51 -40.35
C ASN A 47 -5.20 -8.50 -41.41
N GLU A 48 -4.04 -8.28 -42.00
CA GLU A 48 -3.44 -9.15 -43.01
C GLU A 48 -2.61 -10.30 -42.41
N THR A 49 -2.20 -10.19 -41.14
CA THR A 49 -1.38 -11.21 -40.48
C THR A 49 -2.15 -12.50 -40.21
N LYS A 50 -1.43 -13.62 -40.30
CA LYS A 50 -1.93 -14.94 -39.89
C LYS A 50 -1.46 -15.35 -38.50
N VAL A 51 -0.48 -14.63 -37.95
CA VAL A 51 0.05 -14.86 -36.61
C VAL A 51 -1.04 -14.55 -35.59
N LYS A 52 -1.43 -15.54 -34.80
CA LYS A 52 -2.28 -15.34 -33.63
C LYS A 52 -1.44 -14.79 -32.50
N GLU A 53 -2.03 -13.92 -31.68
CA GLU A 53 -1.32 -13.29 -30.56
C GLU A 53 -0.02 -12.62 -31.04
N ALA A 54 -0.12 -11.92 -32.17
CA ALA A 54 0.99 -11.32 -32.89
C ALA A 54 1.76 -10.27 -32.08
N LEU A 55 1.04 -9.47 -31.29
CA LEU A 55 1.62 -8.46 -30.40
C LEU A 55 0.68 -8.08 -29.25
N THR A 56 1.23 -7.37 -28.28
CA THR A 56 0.48 -6.67 -27.24
C THR A 56 0.50 -5.17 -27.50
N ILE A 57 -0.64 -4.49 -27.36
CA ILE A 57 -0.72 -3.03 -27.46
C ILE A 57 -1.41 -2.45 -26.22
N SER A 58 -0.82 -1.45 -25.60
CA SER A 58 -1.47 -0.70 -24.53
C SER A 58 -2.12 0.55 -25.07
N PHE A 59 -3.35 0.83 -24.64
CA PHE A 59 -3.98 2.13 -24.86
C PHE A 59 -4.11 2.84 -23.52
N SER A 60 -3.51 4.02 -23.42
CA SER A 60 -3.74 4.90 -22.28
C SER A 60 -5.19 5.43 -22.29
N PRO A 61 -5.83 5.62 -21.13
CA PRO A 61 -7.18 6.19 -21.06
C PRO A 61 -7.36 7.57 -21.73
N PRO A 62 -6.38 8.51 -21.74
CA PRO A 62 -6.50 9.75 -22.49
C PRO A 62 -6.70 9.52 -23.99
N VAL A 63 -5.92 8.61 -24.58
CA VAL A 63 -6.07 8.23 -26.00
C VAL A 63 -7.43 7.58 -26.24
N MET A 64 -7.86 6.63 -25.39
CA MET A 64 -9.16 5.98 -25.56
C MET A 64 -10.33 6.97 -25.51
N GLU A 65 -10.33 7.89 -24.54
CA GLU A 65 -11.39 8.89 -24.42
C GLU A 65 -11.38 9.87 -25.59
N MET A 66 -10.22 10.29 -26.10
CA MET A 66 -10.15 11.18 -27.26
C MET A 66 -10.57 10.49 -28.56
N LEU A 67 -10.16 9.23 -28.79
CA LEU A 67 -10.57 8.46 -29.97
C LEU A 67 -12.08 8.19 -30.02
N ALA A 68 -12.72 8.14 -28.84
CA ALA A 68 -14.16 7.96 -28.70
C ALA A 68 -14.95 9.27 -28.61
N ASP A 69 -14.30 10.44 -28.56
CA ASP A 69 -14.98 11.74 -28.44
C ASP A 69 -15.56 12.18 -29.80
N PRO A 70 -16.89 12.39 -29.92
CA PRO A 70 -17.50 12.75 -31.20
C PRO A 70 -17.00 14.05 -31.83
N ILE A 71 -16.59 15.04 -31.04
CA ILE A 71 -16.05 16.30 -31.56
C ILE A 71 -14.69 16.05 -32.19
N ILE A 72 -13.82 15.27 -31.53
CA ILE A 72 -12.52 14.87 -32.08
C ILE A 72 -12.71 14.06 -33.37
N GLN A 73 -13.70 13.16 -33.42
CA GLN A 73 -13.99 12.33 -34.60
C GLN A 73 -14.40 13.15 -35.83
N GLU A 74 -15.27 14.16 -35.65
CA GLU A 74 -15.65 15.05 -36.74
C GLU A 74 -14.49 15.94 -37.18
N ARG A 75 -13.73 16.51 -36.23
CA ARG A 75 -12.55 17.33 -36.55
C ARG A 75 -11.48 16.55 -37.29
N TYR A 76 -11.29 15.28 -36.93
CA TYR A 76 -10.37 14.40 -37.65
C TYR A 76 -10.85 14.12 -39.09
N LEU A 77 -12.15 13.93 -39.29
CA LEU A 77 -12.71 13.79 -40.63
C LEU A 77 -12.50 15.06 -41.47
N ASP A 78 -12.70 16.24 -40.89
CA ASP A 78 -12.42 17.52 -41.55
C ASP A 78 -10.93 17.69 -41.87
N TYR A 79 -10.04 17.26 -40.98
CA TYR A 79 -8.59 17.19 -41.23
C TYR A 79 -8.29 16.33 -42.47
N LEU A 80 -8.88 15.13 -42.57
CA LEU A 80 -8.68 14.25 -43.74
C LEU A 80 -9.22 14.87 -45.04
N ILE A 81 -10.39 15.51 -45.00
CA ILE A 81 -10.98 16.19 -46.16
C ILE A 81 -10.07 17.32 -46.64
N LYS A 82 -9.60 18.18 -45.73
CA LYS A 82 -8.66 19.27 -46.06
C LYS A 82 -7.36 18.74 -46.66
N THR A 83 -6.83 17.63 -46.14
CA THR A 83 -5.61 17.03 -46.70
C THR A 83 -5.86 16.42 -48.08
N GLU A 84 -7.02 15.79 -48.33
CA GLU A 84 -7.39 15.33 -49.68
C GLU A 84 -7.52 16.49 -50.68
N GLU A 85 -8.12 17.62 -50.26
CA GLU A 85 -8.19 18.84 -51.08
C GLU A 85 -6.79 19.36 -51.43
N LEU A 86 -5.87 19.41 -50.45
CA LEU A 86 -4.48 19.78 -50.69
C LEU A 86 -3.79 18.83 -51.66
N LEU A 87 -3.99 17.52 -51.53
CA LEU A 87 -3.41 16.52 -52.42
C LEU A 87 -3.96 16.60 -53.85
N LEU A 88 -5.24 16.95 -54.03
CA LEU A 88 -5.81 17.24 -55.34
C LEU A 88 -5.16 18.47 -55.96
N LYS A 89 -5.00 19.54 -55.17
CA LYS A 89 -4.36 20.78 -55.60
C LYS A 89 -2.87 20.58 -55.94
N GLU A 90 -2.16 19.74 -55.20
CA GLU A 90 -0.80 19.35 -55.54
C GLU A 90 -0.77 18.55 -56.85
N ALA A 91 -1.67 17.59 -57.05
CA ALA A 91 -1.72 16.79 -58.30
C ALA A 91 -2.01 17.61 -59.58
N GLU A 92 -2.69 18.76 -59.46
CA GLU A 92 -2.98 19.65 -60.60
C GLU A 92 -1.79 20.57 -60.99
N SER A 93 -0.69 20.55 -60.24
CA SER A 93 0.47 21.41 -60.49
C SER A 93 1.33 20.90 -61.66
N ASN A 94 1.43 21.69 -62.74
CA ASN A 94 2.12 21.35 -64.00
C ASN A 94 3.67 21.33 -63.93
N THR A 95 4.29 21.26 -62.75
CA THR A 95 5.75 21.37 -62.56
C THR A 95 6.42 20.15 -61.94
N GLN A 96 5.73 19.00 -61.88
CA GLN A 96 6.21 17.82 -61.15
C GLN A 96 7.11 16.93 -62.01
N THR A 97 8.13 16.36 -61.37
CA THR A 97 8.87 15.22 -61.90
C THR A 97 8.01 13.95 -61.83
N ASN A 98 8.31 12.92 -62.64
CA ASN A 98 7.58 11.64 -62.60
C ASN A 98 7.59 11.00 -61.19
N GLU A 99 8.67 11.19 -60.42
CA GLU A 99 8.79 10.67 -59.05
C GLU A 99 7.86 11.40 -58.07
N GLU A 100 7.72 12.73 -58.21
CA GLU A 100 6.78 13.53 -57.40
C GLU A 100 5.33 13.20 -57.73
N GLU A 101 5.00 12.99 -59.01
CA GLU A 101 3.65 12.58 -59.43
C GLU A 101 3.28 11.21 -58.83
N ASN A 102 4.20 10.25 -58.85
CA ASN A 102 4.00 8.94 -58.23
C ASN A 102 3.78 9.06 -56.71
N LEU A 103 4.57 9.92 -56.03
CA LEU A 103 4.46 10.12 -54.59
C LEU A 103 3.12 10.77 -54.19
N ILE A 104 2.65 11.76 -54.95
CA ILE A 104 1.35 12.39 -54.71
C ILE A 104 0.22 11.39 -54.93
N ASN A 105 0.29 10.56 -55.98
CA ASN A 105 -0.69 9.50 -56.20
C ASN A 105 -0.69 8.46 -55.06
N PHE A 106 0.49 8.12 -54.52
CA PHE A 106 0.60 7.30 -53.32
C PHE A 106 -0.12 7.93 -52.12
N TYR A 107 0.16 9.20 -51.80
CA TYR A 107 -0.52 9.89 -50.70
C TYR A 107 -2.03 9.98 -50.91
N ARG A 108 -2.50 10.30 -52.13
CA ARG A 108 -3.94 10.33 -52.46
C ARG A 108 -4.62 9.00 -52.17
N ASN A 109 -4.06 7.91 -52.67
CA ASN A 109 -4.59 6.57 -52.44
C ASN A 109 -4.57 6.20 -50.94
N ARG A 110 -3.49 6.56 -50.24
CA ARG A 110 -3.34 6.30 -48.81
C ARG A 110 -4.39 7.06 -47.98
N TYR A 111 -4.50 8.37 -48.15
CA TYR A 111 -5.45 9.20 -47.39
C TYR A 111 -6.90 8.81 -47.69
N GLN A 112 -7.23 8.48 -48.94
CA GLN A 112 -8.54 7.95 -49.30
C GLN A 112 -8.83 6.62 -48.58
N LYS A 113 -7.85 5.71 -48.52
CA LYS A 113 -7.97 4.43 -47.78
C LYS A 113 -8.12 4.68 -46.28
N ILE A 114 -7.37 5.63 -45.70
CA ILE A 114 -7.48 6.02 -44.28
C ILE A 114 -8.88 6.51 -43.98
N LYS A 115 -9.39 7.47 -44.76
CA LYS A 115 -10.75 8.01 -44.59
C LYS A 115 -11.81 6.93 -44.71
N ASN A 116 -11.73 6.06 -45.72
CA ASN A 116 -12.67 4.95 -45.87
C ASN A 116 -12.61 4.00 -44.67
N THR A 117 -11.42 3.62 -44.21
CA THR A 117 -11.24 2.76 -43.03
C THR A 117 -11.85 3.42 -41.78
N PHE A 118 -11.60 4.72 -41.58
CA PHE A 118 -12.14 5.47 -40.45
C PHE A 118 -13.67 5.48 -40.47
N LEU A 119 -14.28 5.70 -41.63
CA LEU A 119 -15.74 5.66 -41.80
C LEU A 119 -16.32 4.26 -41.61
N GLU A 120 -15.65 3.21 -42.11
CA GLU A 120 -16.03 1.80 -41.92
C GLU A 120 -16.00 1.37 -40.45
N LEU A 121 -15.10 1.96 -39.66
CA LEU A 121 -15.00 1.76 -38.21
C LEU A 121 -15.93 2.68 -37.41
N GLU A 122 -16.93 3.29 -38.07
CA GLU A 122 -17.90 4.21 -37.46
C GLU A 122 -17.23 5.41 -36.77
N LYS A 123 -16.16 5.93 -37.38
CA LYS A 123 -15.33 7.03 -36.87
C LYS A 123 -14.65 6.72 -35.52
N ASN A 124 -14.61 5.48 -35.07
CA ASN A 124 -13.89 5.11 -33.84
C ASN A 124 -12.94 3.94 -34.09
N ILE A 125 -11.64 4.23 -34.20
CA ILE A 125 -10.63 3.21 -34.50
C ILE A 125 -10.45 2.15 -33.41
N LEU A 126 -10.90 2.40 -32.17
CA LEU A 126 -10.90 1.39 -31.10
C LEU A 126 -11.75 0.18 -31.49
N ASN A 127 -12.78 0.37 -32.34
CA ASN A 127 -13.57 -0.73 -32.91
C ASN A 127 -12.69 -1.71 -33.71
N GLY A 128 -11.70 -1.20 -34.46
CA GLY A 128 -10.78 -2.03 -35.23
C GLY A 128 -9.89 -2.88 -34.33
N PHE A 129 -9.31 -2.28 -33.27
CA PHE A 129 -8.49 -3.01 -32.31
C PHE A 129 -9.32 -4.01 -31.48
N ARG A 130 -10.56 -3.67 -31.13
CA ARG A 130 -11.51 -4.60 -30.48
C ARG A 130 -11.79 -5.82 -31.36
N GLN A 131 -12.04 -5.62 -32.66
CA GLN A 131 -12.23 -6.73 -33.60
C GLN A 131 -10.98 -7.63 -33.71
N LEU A 132 -9.78 -7.06 -33.72
CA LEU A 132 -8.53 -7.83 -33.73
C LEU A 132 -8.32 -8.62 -32.43
N MET A 133 -8.67 -8.02 -31.30
CA MET A 133 -8.64 -8.67 -29.98
C MET A 133 -9.63 -9.85 -29.92
N GLU A 134 -10.85 -9.68 -30.42
CA GLU A 134 -11.87 -10.74 -30.51
C GLU A 134 -11.43 -11.90 -31.44
N LYS A 135 -10.68 -11.59 -32.51
CA LYS A 135 -10.07 -12.59 -33.41
C LYS A 135 -8.81 -13.26 -32.84
N ASN A 136 -8.40 -12.92 -31.61
CA ASN A 136 -7.17 -13.34 -30.95
C ASN A 136 -5.90 -13.04 -31.77
N VAL A 137 -5.89 -11.91 -32.50
CA VAL A 137 -4.71 -11.44 -33.24
C VAL A 137 -3.80 -10.64 -32.33
N ILE A 138 -4.36 -9.84 -31.42
CA ILE A 138 -3.61 -9.01 -30.47
C ILE A 138 -4.17 -9.14 -29.07
N VAL A 139 -3.36 -8.75 -28.08
CA VAL A 139 -3.82 -8.48 -26.72
C VAL A 139 -3.77 -6.97 -26.47
N CYS A 140 -4.90 -6.39 -26.05
CA CYS A 140 -4.96 -4.99 -25.63
C CYS A 140 -4.84 -4.90 -24.10
N ILE A 141 -4.07 -3.93 -23.62
CA ILE A 141 -3.92 -3.62 -22.18
C ILE A 141 -4.13 -2.13 -21.91
N THR A 142 -4.19 -1.73 -20.63
CA THR A 142 -4.34 -0.31 -20.23
C THR A 142 -3.05 0.26 -19.65
N SER A 143 -3.07 1.55 -19.32
CA SER A 143 -2.09 2.24 -18.46
C SER A 143 -2.82 3.01 -17.35
N ALA A 144 -2.13 3.84 -16.56
CA ALA A 144 -2.76 4.71 -15.55
C ALA A 144 -3.70 5.75 -16.20
N ALA A 145 -4.75 6.17 -15.47
CA ALA A 145 -5.82 7.05 -15.96
C ALA A 145 -5.29 8.25 -16.76
N THR A 146 -4.27 8.95 -16.28
CA THR A 146 -3.66 10.06 -17.02
C THR A 146 -2.17 9.86 -17.25
N HIS A 147 -1.73 8.60 -17.30
CA HIS A 147 -0.31 8.27 -17.42
C HIS A 147 0.53 8.96 -16.32
N ALA A 148 -0.02 9.06 -15.12
CA ALA A 148 0.67 9.69 -13.99
C ALA A 148 1.93 8.89 -13.63
N PHE A 149 3.03 9.59 -13.31
CA PHE A 149 4.26 8.95 -12.85
C PHE A 149 4.07 8.37 -11.44
N LEU A 150 3.56 7.12 -11.38
CA LEU A 150 3.04 6.50 -10.16
C LEU A 150 4.00 6.51 -8.97
N PRO A 151 5.32 6.29 -9.13
CA PRO A 151 6.26 6.33 -8.00
C PRO A 151 6.28 7.64 -7.20
N TYR A 152 5.88 8.76 -7.80
CA TYR A 152 5.90 10.07 -7.15
C TYR A 152 4.51 10.59 -6.77
N VAL A 153 3.46 9.80 -7.01
CA VAL A 153 2.12 10.04 -6.45
C VAL A 153 2.17 9.75 -4.95
N LYS A 154 1.73 10.70 -4.12
CA LYS A 154 2.01 10.68 -2.67
C LYS A 154 1.16 9.68 -1.90
N THR A 155 -0.10 9.51 -2.28
CA THR A 155 -1.07 8.73 -1.51
C THR A 155 -1.47 7.43 -2.21
N LYS A 156 -1.65 6.34 -1.44
CA LYS A 156 -2.13 5.05 -1.98
C LYS A 156 -3.51 5.17 -2.65
N ALA A 157 -4.38 6.03 -2.10
CA ALA A 157 -5.69 6.30 -2.69
C ALA A 157 -5.58 6.93 -4.08
N ALA A 158 -4.67 7.88 -4.26
CA ALA A 158 -4.42 8.51 -5.56
C ALA A 158 -3.86 7.49 -6.58
N ILE A 159 -2.89 6.66 -6.20
CA ILE A 159 -2.38 5.58 -7.06
C ILE A 159 -3.51 4.61 -7.43
N ARG A 160 -4.31 4.16 -6.46
CA ARG A 160 -5.46 3.28 -6.71
C ARG A 160 -6.49 3.95 -7.62
N SER A 161 -6.77 5.24 -7.45
CA SER A 161 -7.69 5.98 -8.32
C SER A 161 -7.20 5.99 -9.78
N GLN A 162 -5.90 6.21 -10.02
CA GLN A 162 -5.31 6.11 -11.36
C GLN A 162 -5.48 4.72 -11.99
N VAL A 163 -5.38 3.65 -11.21
CA VAL A 163 -5.53 2.25 -11.69
C VAL A 163 -7.00 1.90 -11.91
N VAL A 164 -7.88 2.17 -10.94
CA VAL A 164 -9.30 1.82 -10.99
C VAL A 164 -9.99 2.50 -12.16
N GLU A 165 -9.78 3.81 -12.33
CA GLU A 165 -10.45 4.54 -13.41
C GLU A 165 -9.91 4.13 -14.79
N ALA A 166 -8.64 3.75 -14.87
CA ALA A 166 -8.10 3.15 -16.08
C ALA A 166 -8.73 1.81 -16.43
N VAL A 167 -8.87 0.91 -15.45
CA VAL A 167 -9.53 -0.40 -15.63
C VAL A 167 -10.98 -0.23 -16.08
N ARG A 168 -11.70 0.75 -15.50
CA ARG A 168 -13.08 1.09 -15.91
C ARG A 168 -13.13 1.66 -17.32
N CYS A 169 -12.24 2.60 -17.66
CA CYS A 169 -12.15 3.17 -19.01
C CYS A 169 -11.86 2.09 -20.05
N PHE A 170 -10.90 1.20 -19.77
CA PHE A 170 -10.60 0.08 -20.65
C PHE A 170 -11.81 -0.85 -20.82
N ALA A 171 -12.50 -1.20 -19.73
CA ALA A 171 -13.69 -2.06 -19.78
C ALA A 171 -14.84 -1.41 -20.57
N LYS A 172 -15.02 -0.09 -20.48
CA LYS A 172 -15.99 0.68 -21.27
C LYS A 172 -15.75 0.52 -22.78
N HIS A 173 -14.50 0.60 -23.22
CA HIS A 173 -14.16 0.60 -24.66
C HIS A 173 -13.91 -0.79 -25.25
N PHE A 174 -13.43 -1.75 -24.46
CA PHE A 174 -13.08 -3.10 -24.92
C PHE A 174 -13.99 -4.21 -24.39
N GLY A 175 -14.97 -3.89 -23.53
CA GLY A 175 -15.99 -4.82 -23.04
C GLY A 175 -15.50 -5.85 -22.01
N ARG A 176 -14.24 -5.78 -21.58
CA ARG A 176 -13.64 -6.65 -20.55
C ARG A 176 -12.59 -5.89 -19.76
N LYS A 177 -12.28 -6.33 -18.54
CA LYS A 177 -11.17 -5.78 -17.75
C LYS A 177 -9.82 -6.20 -18.37
N PRO A 178 -8.79 -5.33 -18.33
CA PRO A 178 -7.45 -5.69 -18.78
C PRO A 178 -6.77 -6.60 -17.75
N LYS A 179 -5.95 -7.56 -18.21
CA LYS A 179 -5.07 -8.35 -17.32
C LYS A 179 -3.68 -7.75 -17.21
N GLY A 180 -3.20 -7.10 -18.27
CA GLY A 180 -1.92 -6.39 -18.27
C GLY A 180 -2.08 -4.90 -18.01
N PHE A 181 -1.01 -4.29 -17.53
CA PHE A 181 -0.95 -2.86 -17.28
C PHE A 181 0.42 -2.31 -17.70
N TRP A 182 0.42 -1.31 -18.56
CA TRP A 182 1.61 -0.53 -18.87
C TRP A 182 1.83 0.49 -17.76
N LEU A 183 2.85 0.28 -16.92
CA LEU A 183 3.28 1.29 -15.97
C LEU A 183 3.75 2.52 -16.75
N PRO A 184 3.23 3.72 -16.47
CA PRO A 184 3.72 4.93 -17.09
C PRO A 184 5.23 4.99 -16.99
N GLU A 185 5.90 5.05 -18.13
CA GLU A 185 7.36 5.11 -18.22
C GLU A 185 8.12 3.86 -17.74
N CYS A 186 7.44 2.71 -17.73
CA CYS A 186 7.89 1.50 -17.03
C CYS A 186 8.33 1.80 -15.58
N ALA A 187 7.74 2.84 -14.97
CA ALA A 187 8.17 3.37 -13.69
C ALA A 187 7.60 2.52 -12.55
N PHE A 188 8.46 1.68 -12.01
CA PHE A 188 8.14 0.78 -10.91
C PHE A 188 8.60 1.35 -9.58
N ALA A 189 7.81 1.15 -8.52
CA ALA A 189 8.22 1.34 -7.15
C ALA A 189 7.53 0.30 -6.25
N PRO A 190 8.21 -0.20 -5.20
CA PRO A 190 7.61 -1.13 -4.25
C PRO A 190 6.26 -0.61 -3.69
N GLY A 191 5.24 -1.46 -3.70
CA GLY A 191 3.89 -1.12 -3.24
C GLY A 191 2.90 -0.76 -4.36
N VAL A 192 3.39 -0.35 -5.54
CA VAL A 192 2.53 -0.18 -6.74
C VAL A 192 1.99 -1.54 -7.20
N ASP A 193 2.84 -2.57 -7.13
CA ASP A 193 2.50 -3.95 -7.45
C ASP A 193 1.29 -4.48 -6.68
N ARG A 194 1.26 -4.22 -5.36
CA ARG A 194 0.13 -4.62 -4.51
C ARG A 194 -1.19 -4.01 -4.99
N ILE A 195 -1.19 -2.72 -5.32
CA ILE A 195 -2.42 -2.02 -5.78
C ILE A 195 -2.87 -2.59 -7.12
N LEU A 196 -1.94 -2.82 -8.06
CA LEU A 196 -2.26 -3.43 -9.35
C LEU A 196 -2.90 -4.81 -9.18
N VAL A 197 -2.34 -5.68 -8.34
CA VAL A 197 -2.87 -7.02 -8.07
C VAL A 197 -4.25 -6.96 -7.41
N GLU A 198 -4.45 -6.07 -6.43
CA GLU A 198 -5.75 -5.88 -5.77
C GLU A 198 -6.86 -5.45 -6.75
N GLU A 199 -6.51 -4.72 -7.82
CA GLU A 199 -7.44 -4.30 -8.88
C GLU A 199 -7.56 -5.30 -10.05
N GLY A 200 -6.93 -6.47 -9.93
CA GLY A 200 -7.04 -7.57 -10.89
C GLY A 200 -6.04 -7.53 -12.06
N ILE A 201 -5.02 -6.67 -11.99
CA ILE A 201 -3.89 -6.68 -12.92
C ILE A 201 -2.94 -7.81 -12.53
N THR A 202 -2.47 -8.55 -13.53
CA THR A 202 -1.62 -9.75 -13.36
C THR A 202 -0.18 -9.53 -13.80
N TYR A 203 0.08 -8.60 -14.72
CA TYR A 203 1.44 -8.34 -15.19
C TYR A 203 1.68 -6.89 -15.63
N SER A 204 2.95 -6.51 -15.64
CA SER A 204 3.45 -5.24 -16.16
C SER A 204 4.86 -5.39 -16.76
N PHE A 205 5.43 -4.28 -17.23
CA PHE A 205 6.74 -4.19 -17.85
C PHE A 205 7.66 -3.31 -17.02
N VAL A 206 8.93 -3.68 -16.98
CA VAL A 206 9.99 -2.93 -16.30
C VAL A 206 11.20 -2.84 -17.21
N ASP A 207 12.06 -1.84 -16.96
CA ASP A 207 13.33 -1.77 -17.66
C ASP A 207 14.25 -2.93 -17.24
N GLU A 208 15.19 -3.29 -18.12
CA GLU A 208 16.06 -4.44 -17.94
C GLU A 208 16.87 -4.39 -16.62
N HIS A 209 17.36 -3.20 -16.25
CA HIS A 209 18.17 -3.05 -15.04
C HIS A 209 17.39 -3.36 -13.76
N ALA A 210 16.06 -3.22 -13.79
CA ALA A 210 15.19 -3.52 -12.65
C ALA A 210 15.35 -4.97 -12.17
N LEU A 211 15.56 -5.92 -13.10
CA LEU A 211 15.80 -7.32 -12.78
C LEU A 211 17.28 -7.60 -12.49
N LYS A 212 18.21 -6.89 -13.15
CA LYS A 212 19.65 -7.01 -12.87
C LYS A 212 19.98 -6.60 -11.43
N ASP A 213 19.25 -5.62 -10.90
CA ASP A 213 19.41 -5.07 -9.55
C ASP A 213 18.41 -5.67 -8.53
N ALA A 214 17.67 -6.72 -8.91
CA ALA A 214 16.69 -7.35 -8.03
C ALA A 214 17.34 -8.20 -6.92
N ASP A 215 16.65 -8.31 -5.78
CA ASP A 215 17.09 -9.05 -4.59
C ASP A 215 16.04 -10.10 -4.14
N PRO A 216 16.36 -11.41 -4.15
CA PRO A 216 17.57 -12.00 -4.70
C PRO A 216 17.63 -11.87 -6.23
N SER A 217 18.84 -11.96 -6.80
CA SER A 217 19.02 -11.94 -8.25
C SER A 217 18.27 -13.11 -8.91
N PRO A 218 17.45 -12.87 -9.95
CA PRO A 218 16.70 -13.93 -10.62
C PRO A 218 17.62 -14.98 -11.26
N SER A 219 17.22 -16.26 -11.18
CA SER A 219 18.01 -17.38 -11.70
C SER A 219 18.18 -17.37 -13.22
N LYS A 220 17.29 -16.66 -13.93
CA LYS A 220 17.31 -16.48 -15.39
C LYS A 220 17.78 -15.09 -15.82
N GLU A 221 18.32 -14.30 -14.89
CA GLU A 221 18.68 -12.90 -15.12
C GLU A 221 17.49 -12.13 -15.76
N THR A 222 17.60 -11.72 -17.02
CA THR A 222 16.56 -10.97 -17.77
C THR A 222 15.88 -11.83 -18.83
N GLY A 223 16.20 -13.11 -18.91
CA GLY A 223 15.67 -14.06 -19.91
C GLY A 223 14.29 -14.62 -19.59
N ALA A 224 13.69 -14.23 -18.46
CA ALA A 224 12.36 -14.64 -18.02
C ALA A 224 11.72 -13.54 -17.16
N PRO A 225 10.38 -13.46 -17.09
CA PRO A 225 9.70 -12.61 -16.13
C PRO A 225 9.84 -13.15 -14.70
N ILE A 226 9.57 -12.29 -13.73
CA ILE A 226 9.57 -12.62 -12.29
C ILE A 226 8.26 -12.22 -11.62
N TYR A 227 7.95 -12.83 -10.48
CA TYR A 227 6.97 -12.34 -9.55
C TYR A 227 7.56 -11.25 -8.65
N SER A 228 6.82 -10.15 -8.49
CA SER A 228 7.01 -9.25 -7.36
C SER A 228 6.55 -9.94 -6.05
N PRO A 229 6.92 -9.42 -4.87
CA PRO A 229 6.51 -10.00 -3.58
C PRO A 229 4.99 -10.09 -3.37
N HIS A 230 4.20 -9.27 -4.07
CA HIS A 230 2.75 -9.28 -4.01
C HIS A 230 2.09 -10.05 -5.17
N GLY A 231 2.89 -10.70 -6.03
CA GLY A 231 2.40 -11.58 -7.10
C GLY A 231 2.19 -10.91 -8.47
N LEU A 232 2.63 -9.65 -8.67
CA LEU A 232 2.59 -9.02 -9.99
C LEU A 232 3.73 -9.60 -10.86
N ILE A 233 3.43 -10.02 -12.09
CA ILE A 233 4.44 -10.55 -13.00
C ILE A 233 5.11 -9.39 -13.75
N LEU A 234 6.44 -9.29 -13.67
CA LEU A 234 7.22 -8.20 -14.26
C LEU A 234 8.04 -8.72 -15.44
N PHE A 235 7.74 -8.22 -16.64
CA PHE A 235 8.45 -8.53 -17.86
C PHE A 235 9.59 -7.54 -18.09
N PRO A 236 10.86 -7.99 -18.15
CA PRO A 236 11.98 -7.11 -18.46
C PRO A 236 11.99 -6.74 -19.94
N ARG A 237 12.30 -5.47 -20.22
CA ARG A 237 12.66 -5.02 -21.56
C ARG A 237 13.94 -5.70 -22.05
N HIS A 238 13.96 -6.10 -23.32
CA HIS A 238 15.14 -6.64 -23.98
C HIS A 238 15.92 -5.53 -24.71
N THR A 239 16.87 -4.91 -24.01
CA THR A 239 17.61 -3.72 -24.45
C THR A 239 18.29 -3.87 -25.82
N ASP A 240 19.02 -4.97 -26.05
CA ASP A 240 19.83 -5.13 -27.27
C ASP A 240 18.96 -5.15 -28.54
N LEU A 241 17.89 -5.95 -28.56
CA LEU A 241 16.94 -6.00 -29.67
C LEU A 241 16.16 -4.69 -29.81
N SER A 242 15.72 -4.07 -28.70
CA SER A 242 15.06 -2.76 -28.74
C SER A 242 15.94 -1.68 -29.36
N SER A 243 17.24 -1.68 -29.07
CA SER A 243 18.18 -0.64 -29.57
C SER A 243 18.32 -0.60 -31.09
N LYS A 244 18.15 -1.75 -31.77
CA LYS A 244 18.19 -1.87 -33.24
C LYS A 244 17.03 -1.14 -33.94
N VAL A 245 15.93 -0.89 -33.23
CA VAL A 245 14.77 -0.16 -33.75
C VAL A 245 14.74 1.25 -33.19
N TRP A 246 14.98 1.42 -31.89
CA TRP A 246 14.83 2.70 -31.19
C TRP A 246 15.91 3.74 -31.51
N SER A 247 17.11 3.30 -31.92
CA SER A 247 18.20 4.24 -32.20
C SER A 247 17.94 5.03 -33.48
N SER A 248 17.85 6.36 -33.37
CA SER A 248 17.72 7.26 -34.53
C SER A 248 18.98 7.35 -35.40
N THR A 249 20.14 6.92 -34.88
CA THR A 249 21.44 6.99 -35.57
C THR A 249 21.96 5.63 -36.04
N LEU A 250 21.67 4.57 -35.29
CA LEU A 250 22.16 3.20 -35.55
C LEU A 250 21.03 2.22 -35.87
N GLY A 251 19.76 2.60 -35.64
CA GLY A 251 18.60 1.75 -35.86
C GLY A 251 18.00 1.91 -37.24
N TYR A 252 17.07 1.01 -37.59
CA TYR A 252 16.43 0.98 -38.91
C TYR A 252 15.77 2.31 -39.33
N PRO A 253 15.08 3.06 -38.45
CA PRO A 253 14.43 4.32 -38.84
C PRO A 253 15.36 5.36 -39.48
N GLY A 254 16.67 5.30 -39.21
CA GLY A 254 17.66 6.24 -39.74
C GLY A 254 18.17 5.93 -41.14
N ASP A 255 17.64 4.91 -41.84
CA ASP A 255 18.11 4.54 -43.17
C ASP A 255 17.84 5.65 -44.20
N VAL A 256 18.84 5.89 -45.06
CA VAL A 256 18.84 6.99 -46.03
C VAL A 256 17.68 6.93 -47.03
N ASP A 257 17.09 5.76 -47.24
CA ASP A 257 15.99 5.56 -48.19
C ASP A 257 14.60 5.73 -47.56
N TYR A 258 14.49 5.90 -46.23
CA TYR A 258 13.23 6.15 -45.55
C TYR A 258 12.80 7.63 -45.57
N ARG A 259 11.49 7.85 -45.38
CA ARG A 259 10.87 9.19 -45.41
C ARG A 259 11.49 10.09 -44.33
N GLU A 260 11.88 11.30 -44.73
CA GLU A 260 12.41 12.31 -43.82
C GLU A 260 11.27 12.96 -43.03
N PHE A 261 11.34 12.86 -41.70
CA PHE A 261 10.32 13.41 -40.81
C PHE A 261 10.32 14.95 -40.82
N TYR A 262 11.48 15.60 -40.89
CA TYR A 262 11.57 17.06 -40.71
C TYR A 262 11.38 17.88 -42.00
N ARG A 263 10.92 17.26 -43.10
CA ARG A 263 10.73 17.93 -44.40
C ARG A 263 9.30 17.75 -44.89
N ASP A 264 8.49 18.79 -44.69
CA ASP A 264 7.08 18.83 -45.08
C ASP A 264 6.82 19.96 -46.10
N ILE A 265 5.88 19.75 -47.02
CA ILE A 265 5.50 20.77 -48.01
C ILE A 265 4.99 22.07 -47.36
N ALA A 266 4.54 21.99 -46.10
CA ALA A 266 4.23 23.13 -45.25
C ALA A 266 5.34 24.17 -45.16
N TYR A 267 6.60 23.78 -45.35
CA TYR A 267 7.76 24.68 -45.31
C TYR A 267 8.40 24.91 -46.68
N GLU A 268 8.04 24.10 -47.69
CA GLU A 268 8.55 24.22 -49.05
C GLU A 268 7.68 25.08 -49.97
N ARG A 269 6.37 25.17 -49.70
CA ARG A 269 5.41 25.92 -50.53
C ARG A 269 5.25 27.37 -50.08
N GLU A 270 4.85 28.24 -51.00
CA GLU A 270 4.51 29.63 -50.70
C GLU A 270 3.37 29.73 -49.67
N TRP A 271 3.41 30.75 -48.82
CA TRP A 271 2.47 30.86 -47.68
C TRP A 271 1.02 30.94 -48.14
N GLU A 272 0.70 31.81 -49.11
CA GLU A 272 -0.65 31.95 -49.67
C GLU A 272 -1.20 30.66 -50.29
N TYR A 273 -0.31 29.77 -50.75
CA TYR A 273 -0.72 28.48 -51.30
C TYR A 273 -1.15 27.50 -50.20
N ILE A 274 -0.38 27.44 -49.11
CA ILE A 274 -0.53 26.41 -48.07
C ILE A 274 -1.39 26.85 -46.87
N LYS A 275 -1.53 28.16 -46.65
CA LYS A 275 -2.27 28.78 -45.54
C LYS A 275 -3.64 28.13 -45.26
N PRO A 276 -4.47 27.74 -46.25
CA PRO A 276 -5.78 27.12 -45.98
C PRO A 276 -5.71 25.74 -45.30
N TYR A 277 -4.54 25.08 -45.30
CA TYR A 277 -4.34 23.69 -44.88
C TYR A 277 -3.46 23.57 -43.63
N VAL A 278 -2.92 24.68 -43.15
CA VAL A 278 -2.11 24.79 -41.92
C VAL A 278 -2.82 25.73 -40.94
N HIS A 279 -2.23 25.96 -39.77
CA HIS A 279 -2.80 26.88 -38.78
C HIS A 279 -2.78 28.33 -39.29
N GLU A 280 -3.77 29.13 -38.89
CA GLU A 280 -3.99 30.48 -39.45
C GLU A 280 -2.79 31.42 -39.31
N GLU A 281 -2.02 31.24 -38.24
CA GLU A 281 -0.92 32.15 -37.84
C GLU A 281 0.48 31.55 -38.03
N VAL A 282 0.62 30.22 -38.13
CA VAL A 282 1.93 29.55 -38.12
C VAL A 282 1.97 28.35 -39.08
N ARG A 283 3.14 28.15 -39.72
CA ARG A 283 3.41 26.95 -40.51
C ARG A 283 3.59 25.75 -39.59
N ILE A 284 2.86 24.70 -39.89
CA ILE A 284 2.88 23.41 -39.21
C ILE A 284 2.81 22.30 -40.26
N ASP A 285 3.35 21.13 -39.95
CA ASP A 285 3.37 19.98 -40.86
C ASP A 285 1.98 19.64 -41.41
N THR A 286 1.89 19.43 -42.72
CA THR A 286 0.67 18.95 -43.38
C THR A 286 0.53 17.43 -43.30
N GLY A 287 1.63 16.71 -43.05
CA GLY A 287 1.73 15.26 -43.16
C GLY A 287 2.20 14.78 -44.53
N ILE A 288 2.31 15.69 -45.52
CA ILE A 288 2.75 15.40 -46.87
C ILE A 288 4.24 15.74 -46.98
N LYS A 289 5.07 14.69 -46.98
CA LYS A 289 6.53 14.79 -46.92
C LYS A 289 7.15 14.20 -48.17
N HIS A 290 7.92 15.00 -48.91
CA HIS A 290 8.46 14.63 -50.22
C HIS A 290 9.90 14.12 -50.19
N ARG A 291 10.57 14.21 -49.04
CA ARG A 291 12.00 13.97 -48.94
C ARG A 291 12.31 12.67 -48.22
N ARG A 292 13.46 12.06 -48.54
CA ARG A 292 14.06 10.94 -47.79
C ARG A 292 15.25 11.41 -46.96
N ILE A 293 15.65 10.61 -45.98
CA ILE A 293 16.73 10.94 -45.05
C ILE A 293 18.04 11.27 -45.79
N THR A 294 18.37 10.57 -46.89
CA THR A 294 19.50 10.83 -47.81
C THR A 294 20.90 10.64 -47.20
N GLY A 295 21.14 11.18 -46.02
CA GLY A 295 22.41 11.19 -45.31
C GLY A 295 22.44 12.29 -44.25
N GLN A 296 23.62 12.54 -43.69
CA GLN A 296 23.84 13.61 -42.70
C GLN A 296 23.96 14.96 -43.41
N GLY A 297 23.07 15.92 -43.13
CA GLY A 297 23.12 17.29 -43.67
C GLY A 297 21.74 17.88 -44.03
N GLU A 298 21.75 19.14 -44.48
CA GLU A 298 20.53 19.89 -44.87
C GLU A 298 19.93 19.43 -46.21
N HIS A 299 20.77 18.92 -47.11
CA HIS A 299 20.32 18.48 -48.43
C HIS A 299 19.58 17.14 -48.33
N LYS A 300 18.36 17.10 -48.88
CA LYS A 300 17.50 15.92 -48.87
C LYS A 300 16.95 15.68 -50.27
N GLU A 301 17.05 14.45 -50.75
CA GLU A 301 16.56 14.01 -52.05
C GLU A 301 15.08 13.59 -51.99
N ILE A 302 14.46 13.40 -53.15
CA ILE A 302 13.06 12.97 -53.27
C ILE A 302 12.91 11.56 -52.68
N TYR A 303 11.81 11.34 -51.97
CA TYR A 303 11.44 10.03 -51.44
C TYR A 303 10.94 9.10 -52.55
N VAL A 304 11.61 7.95 -52.69
CA VAL A 304 11.29 6.91 -53.67
C VAL A 304 10.74 5.70 -52.94
N ARG A 305 9.45 5.43 -53.14
CA ARG A 305 8.70 4.44 -52.37
C ARG A 305 9.22 3.02 -52.56
N GLU A 306 9.61 2.65 -53.77
CA GLU A 306 10.13 1.32 -54.09
C GLU A 306 11.44 1.01 -53.34
N TRP A 307 12.26 2.02 -53.08
CA TRP A 307 13.52 1.85 -52.32
C TRP A 307 13.24 1.59 -50.86
N ALA A 308 12.33 2.37 -50.28
CA ALA A 308 11.85 2.16 -48.91
C ALA A 308 11.26 0.75 -48.74
N GLU A 309 10.44 0.25 -49.68
CA GLU A 309 9.92 -1.12 -49.66
C GLU A 309 11.01 -2.20 -49.70
N GLY A 310 12.08 -1.97 -50.47
CA GLY A 310 13.27 -2.82 -50.46
C GLY A 310 13.93 -2.87 -49.07
N LYS A 311 14.05 -1.71 -48.40
CA LYS A 311 14.61 -1.60 -47.05
C LYS A 311 13.74 -2.23 -45.98
N ILE A 312 12.43 -2.05 -46.03
CA ILE A 312 11.47 -2.70 -45.13
C ILE A 312 11.73 -4.21 -45.11
N ASN A 313 11.84 -4.81 -46.30
CA ASN A 313 12.09 -6.24 -46.44
C ASN A 313 13.44 -6.67 -45.86
N SER A 314 14.52 -5.94 -46.19
CA SER A 314 15.86 -6.24 -45.70
C SER A 314 15.99 -6.07 -44.19
N HIS A 315 15.38 -5.04 -43.61
CA HIS A 315 15.40 -4.77 -42.18
C HIS A 315 14.54 -5.78 -41.40
N ALA A 316 13.41 -6.23 -41.96
CA ALA A 316 12.64 -7.32 -41.38
C ALA A 316 13.46 -8.63 -41.36
N ASP A 317 14.16 -8.97 -42.44
CA ASP A 317 15.01 -10.16 -42.51
C ASP A 317 16.15 -10.10 -41.47
N HIS A 318 16.83 -8.95 -41.37
CA HIS A 318 17.90 -8.73 -40.40
C HIS A 318 17.40 -8.79 -38.94
N PHE A 319 16.20 -8.26 -38.67
CA PHE A 319 15.61 -8.33 -37.34
C PHE A 319 15.22 -9.76 -36.95
N LEU A 320 14.59 -10.50 -37.85
CA LEU A 320 14.28 -11.92 -37.63
C LEU A 320 15.54 -12.77 -37.42
N GLN A 321 16.62 -12.46 -38.14
CA GLN A 321 17.92 -13.09 -37.93
C GLN A 321 18.48 -12.78 -36.53
N SER A 322 18.36 -11.52 -36.08
CA SER A 322 18.79 -11.13 -34.72
C SER A 322 18.01 -11.87 -33.63
N ILE A 323 16.69 -12.06 -33.80
CA ILE A 323 15.87 -12.86 -32.87
C ILE A 323 16.39 -14.31 -32.81
N LYS A 324 16.68 -14.92 -33.96
CA LYS A 324 17.20 -16.30 -34.00
C LYS A 324 18.57 -16.43 -33.35
N GLU A 325 19.44 -15.44 -33.53
CA GLU A 325 20.75 -15.41 -32.91
C GLU A 325 20.63 -15.41 -31.38
N GLU A 326 19.72 -14.61 -30.84
CA GLU A 326 19.47 -14.56 -29.41
C GLU A 326 18.87 -15.87 -28.86
N ILE A 327 17.90 -16.46 -29.58
CA ILE A 327 17.36 -17.79 -29.25
C ILE A 327 18.47 -18.85 -29.28
N ASN A 328 19.39 -18.81 -30.25
CA ASN A 328 20.47 -19.78 -30.31
C ASN A 328 21.48 -19.63 -29.16
N LYS A 329 21.75 -18.38 -28.76
CA LYS A 329 22.65 -18.02 -27.67
C LYS A 329 22.08 -18.41 -26.31
N HIS A 330 20.78 -18.23 -26.07
CA HIS A 330 20.14 -18.42 -24.76
C HIS A 330 19.19 -19.61 -24.66
N GLY A 331 18.85 -20.28 -25.76
CA GLY A 331 17.80 -21.31 -25.80
C GLY A 331 18.15 -22.66 -25.15
N ASP A 332 19.27 -22.75 -24.42
CA ASP A 332 19.49 -23.86 -23.47
C ASP A 332 18.73 -23.63 -22.14
N GLN A 333 18.19 -22.42 -21.93
CA GLN A 333 17.25 -22.11 -20.86
C GLN A 333 15.96 -22.94 -21.02
N CYS A 334 15.78 -23.94 -20.15
CA CYS A 334 14.69 -24.91 -20.27
C CYS A 334 13.34 -24.38 -19.77
N TYR A 335 13.24 -23.95 -18.50
CA TYR A 335 11.98 -23.51 -17.90
C TYR A 335 12.18 -22.26 -17.01
N PRO A 336 11.38 -21.19 -17.24
CA PRO A 336 10.57 -21.00 -18.44
C PRO A 336 11.50 -20.74 -19.67
N PRO A 337 11.09 -21.06 -20.90
CA PRO A 337 11.93 -20.83 -22.08
C PRO A 337 12.29 -19.35 -22.28
N TYR A 338 13.45 -19.09 -22.89
CA TYR A 338 13.97 -17.72 -23.05
C TYR A 338 12.97 -16.80 -23.78
N LEU A 339 12.68 -15.65 -23.17
CA LEU A 339 11.70 -14.68 -23.68
C LEU A 339 12.38 -13.34 -23.98
N MET A 340 12.15 -12.83 -25.19
CA MET A 340 12.59 -11.50 -25.60
C MET A 340 11.37 -10.57 -25.68
N VAL A 341 11.24 -9.63 -24.75
CA VAL A 341 10.17 -8.63 -24.77
C VAL A 341 10.72 -7.29 -25.26
N THR A 342 10.20 -6.79 -26.38
CA THR A 342 10.62 -5.49 -26.93
C THR A 342 9.45 -4.51 -26.94
N PRO A 343 9.38 -3.63 -25.92
CA PRO A 343 8.41 -2.55 -25.89
C PRO A 343 8.89 -1.32 -26.69
N PHE A 344 7.94 -0.63 -27.31
CA PHE A 344 8.15 0.59 -28.09
C PHE A 344 6.92 1.49 -28.00
N ASP A 345 7.10 2.80 -28.14
CA ASP A 345 5.97 3.71 -28.40
C ASP A 345 5.30 3.34 -29.73
N ALA A 346 3.96 3.33 -29.77
CA ALA A 346 3.22 2.96 -30.97
C ALA A 346 3.46 3.96 -32.10
N GLU A 347 3.58 5.24 -31.75
CA GLU A 347 3.80 6.36 -32.66
C GLU A 347 5.20 6.30 -33.31
N LEU A 348 6.14 5.52 -32.77
CA LEU A 348 7.38 5.23 -33.49
C LEU A 348 7.07 4.62 -34.85
N PHE A 349 6.11 3.68 -34.91
CA PHE A 349 5.74 2.99 -36.13
C PHE A 349 4.67 3.80 -36.85
N GLY A 350 5.11 4.59 -37.81
CA GLY A 350 4.29 5.30 -38.78
C GLY A 350 4.46 6.81 -38.69
N HIS A 351 4.47 7.37 -37.48
CA HIS A 351 4.65 8.80 -37.33
C HIS A 351 6.13 9.19 -37.43
N TRP A 352 6.96 8.76 -36.48
CA TRP A 352 8.40 9.02 -36.50
C TRP A 352 9.12 8.23 -37.59
N TRP A 353 8.77 6.95 -37.76
CA TRP A 353 9.26 6.08 -38.82
C TRP A 353 8.10 5.66 -39.73
N PHE A 354 7.97 6.33 -40.87
CA PHE A 354 6.82 6.19 -41.77
C PHE A 354 6.50 4.76 -42.20
N GLU A 355 7.55 4.00 -42.49
CA GLU A 355 7.47 2.62 -42.96
C GLU A 355 7.29 1.60 -41.82
N GLY A 356 7.30 2.05 -40.57
CA GLY A 356 7.28 1.20 -39.39
C GLY A 356 6.12 0.19 -39.32
N PRO A 357 4.86 0.57 -39.61
CA PRO A 357 3.74 -0.37 -39.57
C PRO A 357 3.94 -1.51 -40.57
N GLU A 358 4.35 -1.19 -41.79
CA GLU A 358 4.60 -2.17 -42.85
C GLU A 358 5.80 -3.07 -42.51
N TRP A 359 6.81 -2.53 -41.84
CA TRP A 359 7.90 -3.32 -41.30
C TRP A 359 7.41 -4.32 -40.24
N ILE A 360 6.51 -3.93 -39.33
CA ILE A 360 5.85 -4.87 -38.40
C ILE A 360 5.10 -5.95 -39.19
N GLY A 361 4.34 -5.56 -40.21
CA GLY A 361 3.64 -6.48 -41.11
C GLY A 361 4.59 -7.51 -41.75
N GLN A 362 5.75 -7.07 -42.27
CA GLN A 362 6.75 -7.96 -42.84
C GLN A 362 7.43 -8.85 -41.79
N VAL A 363 7.73 -8.34 -40.60
CA VAL A 363 8.32 -9.13 -39.50
C VAL A 363 7.37 -10.27 -39.11
N LEU A 364 6.08 -9.98 -38.95
CA LEU A 364 5.06 -10.99 -38.62
C LEU A 364 4.88 -12.00 -39.77
N LYS A 365 4.71 -11.51 -41.00
CA LYS A 365 4.48 -12.34 -42.19
C LYS A 365 5.64 -13.27 -42.48
N LYS A 366 6.87 -12.76 -42.48
CA LYS A 366 8.07 -13.57 -42.72
C LYS A 366 8.41 -14.44 -41.51
N GLY A 367 8.09 -13.98 -40.30
CA GLY A 367 8.39 -14.67 -39.05
C GLY A 367 7.45 -15.84 -38.71
N GLU A 368 6.27 -15.95 -39.31
CA GLU A 368 5.18 -16.89 -38.96
C GLU A 368 5.64 -18.35 -38.72
N ASN A 369 6.65 -18.83 -39.47
CA ASN A 369 7.20 -20.19 -39.34
C ASN A 369 8.68 -20.21 -38.90
N GLN A 370 9.20 -19.07 -38.45
CA GLN A 370 10.61 -18.87 -38.13
C GLN A 370 10.85 -18.42 -36.68
N VAL A 371 9.86 -17.78 -36.07
CA VAL A 371 9.90 -17.21 -34.72
C VAL A 371 8.61 -17.59 -34.00
N ASN A 372 8.73 -18.00 -32.73
CA ASN A 372 7.56 -18.21 -31.88
C ASN A 372 7.12 -16.87 -31.29
N PHE A 373 6.20 -16.19 -31.98
CA PHE A 373 5.54 -15.01 -31.43
C PHE A 373 4.64 -15.43 -30.26
N ILE A 374 4.65 -14.64 -29.18
CA ILE A 374 3.78 -14.85 -28.04
C ILE A 374 3.45 -13.51 -27.37
N THR A 375 2.27 -13.43 -26.77
CA THR A 375 1.92 -12.32 -25.87
C THR A 375 2.33 -12.67 -24.43
N PRO A 376 2.50 -11.67 -23.56
CA PRO A 376 2.74 -11.90 -22.14
C PRO A 376 1.64 -12.77 -21.49
N GLU A 377 0.36 -12.54 -21.80
CA GLU A 377 -0.74 -13.36 -21.26
C GLU A 377 -0.59 -14.84 -21.59
N SER A 378 -0.34 -15.16 -22.87
CA SER A 378 -0.16 -16.55 -23.29
C SER A 378 1.12 -17.19 -22.76
N TYR A 379 2.17 -16.39 -22.53
CA TYR A 379 3.38 -16.88 -21.88
C TYR A 379 3.13 -17.22 -20.41
N ILE A 380 2.39 -16.37 -19.68
CA ILE A 380 1.97 -16.63 -18.29
C ILE A 380 1.12 -17.90 -18.23
N ASP A 381 0.09 -18.01 -19.08
CA ASP A 381 -0.81 -19.18 -19.08
C ASP A 381 -0.05 -20.51 -19.27
N ARG A 382 1.10 -20.49 -19.94
CA ARG A 382 1.96 -21.66 -20.16
C ARG A 382 2.99 -21.90 -19.05
N HIS A 383 3.49 -20.85 -18.42
CA HIS A 383 4.73 -20.90 -17.62
C HIS A 383 4.64 -20.28 -16.22
N TYR A 384 3.45 -19.91 -15.74
CA TYR A 384 3.27 -19.23 -14.45
C TYR A 384 3.91 -19.94 -13.24
N GLN A 385 4.11 -21.26 -13.29
CA GLN A 385 4.72 -22.03 -12.20
C GLN A 385 6.25 -21.92 -12.15
N ASP A 386 6.87 -21.37 -13.21
CA ASP A 386 8.31 -21.42 -13.43
C ASP A 386 9.02 -20.09 -13.09
N PHE A 387 8.29 -19.05 -12.65
CA PHE A 387 8.88 -17.73 -12.42
C PHE A 387 9.46 -17.60 -11.00
N ASP A 388 10.64 -16.99 -10.92
CA ASP A 388 11.24 -16.62 -9.64
C ASP A 388 10.47 -15.49 -8.96
N THR A 389 10.57 -15.38 -7.64
CA THR A 389 10.05 -14.22 -6.89
C THR A 389 11.23 -13.40 -6.39
N ALA A 390 11.22 -12.09 -6.69
CA ALA A 390 12.28 -11.18 -6.25
C ALA A 390 11.75 -9.78 -5.92
N HIS A 391 12.45 -9.06 -5.05
CA HIS A 391 12.22 -7.65 -4.80
C HIS A 391 12.88 -6.81 -5.90
N VAL A 392 12.08 -5.94 -6.52
CA VAL A 392 12.55 -4.99 -7.53
C VAL A 392 12.61 -3.60 -6.91
N SER A 393 13.73 -2.91 -7.12
CA SER A 393 13.91 -1.53 -6.66
C SER A 393 13.19 -0.53 -7.57
N PHE A 394 13.18 0.74 -7.19
CA PHE A 394 12.67 1.78 -8.07
C PHE A 394 13.46 1.81 -9.39
N SER A 395 12.74 1.79 -10.51
CA SER A 395 13.30 1.74 -11.87
C SER A 395 12.35 2.38 -12.87
N THR A 396 12.87 2.88 -13.99
CA THR A 396 12.11 3.42 -15.12
C THR A 396 12.82 3.08 -16.43
N TRP A 397 12.14 3.18 -17.57
CA TRP A 397 12.83 3.10 -18.87
C TRP A 397 13.39 4.45 -19.37
N GLY A 398 13.35 5.49 -18.52
CA GLY A 398 13.80 6.84 -18.83
C GLY A 398 15.31 7.02 -18.80
N ARG A 399 15.76 8.28 -18.84
CA ARG A 399 17.19 8.64 -18.78
C ARG A 399 17.86 8.03 -17.55
N ASP A 400 18.96 7.32 -17.79
CA ASP A 400 19.77 6.61 -16.79
C ASP A 400 19.01 5.52 -15.98
N GLY A 401 17.79 5.15 -16.39
CA GLY A 401 16.97 4.16 -15.68
C GLY A 401 16.17 4.72 -14.50
N TYR A 402 16.23 6.02 -14.23
CA TYR A 402 15.64 6.62 -13.03
C TYR A 402 14.76 7.85 -13.30
N GLY A 403 14.18 8.40 -12.24
CA GLY A 403 13.17 9.46 -12.30
C GLY A 403 13.67 10.86 -12.70
N HIS A 404 14.88 11.02 -13.23
CA HIS A 404 15.50 12.32 -13.52
C HIS A 404 14.77 13.15 -14.59
N VAL A 405 14.00 12.50 -15.47
CA VAL A 405 13.16 13.18 -16.45
C VAL A 405 11.97 13.86 -15.75
N TRP A 406 11.35 13.18 -14.79
CA TRP A 406 10.11 13.66 -14.16
C TRP A 406 10.34 14.47 -12.89
N VAL A 407 11.50 14.37 -12.24
CA VAL A 407 11.90 15.23 -11.11
C VAL A 407 13.32 15.74 -11.34
N ASN A 408 13.43 17.02 -11.64
CA ASN A 408 14.68 17.78 -11.71
C ASN A 408 14.43 19.27 -11.40
N GLU A 409 15.46 20.10 -11.53
CA GLU A 409 15.41 21.53 -11.23
C GLU A 409 14.34 22.30 -12.01
N LYS A 410 13.97 21.83 -13.21
CA LYS A 410 13.00 22.49 -14.10
C LYS A 410 11.56 22.20 -13.73
N ASN A 411 11.25 20.98 -13.25
CA ASN A 411 9.87 20.50 -13.07
C ASN A 411 9.51 20.08 -11.64
N GLN A 412 10.45 20.05 -10.69
CA GLN A 412 10.19 19.69 -9.28
C GLN A 412 9.08 20.54 -8.62
N TYR A 413 8.84 21.76 -9.12
CA TYR A 413 7.84 22.66 -8.57
C TYR A 413 6.40 22.12 -8.73
N LEU A 414 6.15 21.20 -9.67
CA LEU A 414 4.84 20.59 -9.90
C LEU A 414 4.38 19.78 -8.68
N TYR A 415 5.28 19.02 -8.07
CA TYR A 415 4.94 18.00 -7.07
C TYR A 415 4.37 18.55 -5.77
N ARG A 416 4.82 19.73 -5.31
CA ARG A 416 4.21 20.37 -4.13
C ARG A 416 2.71 20.63 -4.34
N HIS A 417 2.31 20.93 -5.58
CA HIS A 417 0.91 21.17 -5.92
C HIS A 417 0.16 19.86 -6.11
N HIS A 418 0.75 18.87 -6.79
CA HIS A 418 0.18 17.51 -6.90
C HIS A 418 -0.15 16.95 -5.51
N HIS A 419 0.82 16.95 -4.61
CA HIS A 419 0.70 16.41 -3.26
C HIS A 419 -0.29 17.18 -2.40
N ARG A 420 -0.42 18.49 -2.60
CA ARG A 420 -1.46 19.31 -1.95
C ARG A 420 -2.85 18.91 -2.44
N MET A 421 -3.05 18.82 -3.75
CA MET A 421 -4.33 18.43 -4.34
C MET A 421 -4.78 17.04 -3.86
N GLU A 422 -3.87 16.07 -3.79
CA GLU A 422 -4.15 14.74 -3.22
C GLU A 422 -4.61 14.80 -1.76
N THR A 423 -3.91 15.60 -0.95
CA THR A 423 -4.21 15.74 0.49
C THR A 423 -5.56 16.46 0.69
N ASP A 424 -5.84 17.46 -0.14
CA ASP A 424 -7.10 18.20 -0.13
C ASP A 424 -8.27 17.30 -0.55
N LEU A 425 -8.11 16.51 -1.62
CA LEU A 425 -9.12 15.53 -2.06
C LEU A 425 -9.49 14.53 -0.96
N ALA A 426 -8.49 13.89 -0.36
CA ALA A 426 -8.71 12.94 0.75
C ALA A 426 -9.41 13.61 1.94
N SER A 427 -9.11 14.89 2.19
CA SER A 427 -9.76 15.64 3.27
C SER A 427 -11.20 15.98 2.93
N LEU A 428 -11.49 16.47 1.73
CA LEU A 428 -12.82 16.86 1.28
C LEU A 428 -13.78 15.68 1.18
N VAL A 429 -13.34 14.57 0.57
CA VAL A 429 -14.15 13.34 0.46
C VAL A 429 -14.46 12.76 1.84
N ALA A 430 -13.51 12.83 2.78
CA ALA A 430 -13.77 12.38 4.14
C ALA A 430 -14.73 13.30 4.91
N LEU A 431 -14.63 14.62 4.72
CA LEU A 431 -15.48 15.62 5.38
C LEU A 431 -16.92 15.61 4.84
N ILE A 432 -17.10 15.44 3.54
CA ILE A 432 -18.41 15.49 2.87
C ILE A 432 -18.92 14.06 2.71
N SER A 433 -19.45 13.51 3.80
CA SER A 433 -19.90 12.13 3.91
C SER A 433 -21.20 11.82 3.15
N LYS A 434 -22.09 12.81 3.05
CA LYS A 434 -23.38 12.73 2.34
C LYS A 434 -23.47 13.89 1.35
N PRO A 435 -22.67 13.87 0.25
CA PRO A 435 -22.70 14.95 -0.71
C PRO A 435 -24.08 15.03 -1.36
N THR A 436 -24.62 16.23 -1.49
CA THR A 436 -25.70 16.53 -2.44
C THR A 436 -25.23 16.20 -3.87
N GLU A 437 -26.16 16.08 -4.82
CA GLU A 437 -25.81 15.76 -6.21
C GLU A 437 -24.78 16.73 -6.83
N ILE A 438 -24.87 18.02 -6.49
CA ILE A 438 -23.92 19.03 -6.97
C ILE A 438 -22.55 18.92 -6.29
N GLU A 439 -22.50 18.60 -5.00
CA GLU A 439 -21.24 18.39 -4.28
C GLU A 439 -20.54 17.11 -4.75
N LYS A 440 -21.30 16.05 -5.03
CA LYS A 440 -20.76 14.81 -5.60
C LYS A 440 -20.12 15.06 -6.96
N ARG A 441 -20.83 15.78 -7.85
CA ARG A 441 -20.29 16.22 -9.15
C ARG A 441 -19.02 17.05 -8.98
N ALA A 442 -19.00 17.97 -8.00
CA ALA A 442 -17.82 18.79 -7.71
C ALA A 442 -16.63 17.94 -7.22
N LEU A 443 -16.85 16.97 -6.32
CA LEU A 443 -15.82 16.03 -5.86
C LEU A 443 -15.25 15.21 -7.02
N GLN A 444 -16.11 14.68 -7.89
CA GLN A 444 -15.68 13.96 -9.08
C GLN A 444 -14.88 14.86 -10.03
N GLN A 445 -15.32 16.11 -10.21
CA GLN A 445 -14.57 17.08 -11.02
C GLN A 445 -13.21 17.42 -10.40
N LEU A 446 -13.10 17.54 -9.07
CA LEU A 446 -11.81 17.73 -8.39
C LEU A 446 -10.86 16.57 -8.67
N VAL A 447 -11.35 15.32 -8.68
CA VAL A 447 -10.55 14.16 -9.06
C VAL A 447 -10.09 14.26 -10.52
N ARG A 448 -10.95 14.68 -11.46
CA ARG A 448 -10.56 14.90 -12.87
C ARG A 448 -9.47 15.96 -13.02
N GLU A 449 -9.65 17.12 -12.39
CA GLU A 449 -8.66 18.20 -12.46
C GLU A 449 -7.32 17.77 -11.85
N TRP A 450 -7.35 17.01 -10.75
CA TRP A 450 -6.13 16.39 -10.21
C TRP A 450 -5.50 15.40 -11.18
N MET A 451 -6.27 14.46 -11.73
CA MET A 451 -5.76 13.48 -12.69
C MET A 451 -5.09 14.15 -13.88
N LEU A 452 -5.75 15.14 -14.49
CA LEU A 452 -5.21 15.86 -15.64
C LEU A 452 -3.96 16.69 -15.27
N ALA A 453 -3.86 17.19 -14.04
CA ALA A 453 -2.67 17.91 -13.56
C ALA A 453 -1.46 16.98 -13.34
N VAL A 454 -1.66 15.73 -12.92
CA VAL A 454 -0.55 14.80 -12.55
C VAL A 454 0.00 13.95 -13.69
N SER A 455 -0.44 14.18 -14.93
CA SER A 455 0.09 13.47 -16.10
C SER A 455 1.62 13.61 -16.18
N SER A 456 2.33 12.51 -16.50
CA SER A 456 3.80 12.52 -16.60
C SER A 456 4.28 13.39 -17.77
N ASP A 457 3.43 13.59 -18.78
CA ASP A 457 3.70 14.34 -20.00
C ASP A 457 4.15 15.78 -19.70
N TRP A 458 3.56 16.42 -18.70
CA TRP A 458 3.92 17.81 -18.36
C TRP A 458 5.36 17.92 -17.89
N ALA A 459 5.80 17.01 -17.02
CA ALA A 459 7.17 16.98 -16.55
C ALA A 459 8.15 16.59 -17.67
N PHE A 460 7.75 15.65 -18.53
CA PHE A 460 8.52 15.22 -19.70
C PHE A 460 8.73 16.36 -20.72
N ILE A 461 7.65 17.06 -21.09
CA ILE A 461 7.66 18.22 -22.00
C ILE A 461 8.54 19.34 -21.44
N ILE A 462 8.43 19.64 -20.15
CA ILE A 462 9.24 20.68 -19.50
C ILE A 462 10.73 20.30 -19.52
N ASP A 463 11.07 19.03 -19.29
CA ASP A 463 12.48 18.59 -19.35
C ASP A 463 13.04 18.65 -20.77
N GLY A 464 12.27 18.13 -21.74
CA GLY A 464 12.61 18.09 -23.17
C GLY A 464 12.58 19.46 -23.87
N GLN A 465 12.06 20.49 -23.21
CA GLN A 465 11.95 21.87 -23.71
C GLN A 465 11.12 22.01 -25.00
N SER A 466 10.17 21.10 -25.23
CA SER A 466 9.33 21.06 -26.42
C SER A 466 7.89 21.43 -26.08
N ALA A 467 7.41 22.63 -26.45
CA ALA A 467 6.09 23.15 -26.08
C ALA A 467 5.90 23.38 -24.56
N VAL A 468 6.95 23.83 -23.87
CA VAL A 468 6.94 24.14 -22.42
C VAL A 468 5.76 25.02 -22.01
N GLN A 469 5.50 26.09 -22.77
CA GLN A 469 4.41 27.03 -22.48
C GLN A 469 3.05 26.33 -22.43
N TYR A 470 2.82 25.35 -23.31
CA TYR A 470 1.58 24.58 -23.31
C TYR A 470 1.45 23.70 -22.06
N ALA A 471 2.52 22.98 -21.67
CA ALA A 471 2.49 22.15 -20.47
C ALA A 471 2.26 22.99 -19.20
N GLU A 472 2.92 24.15 -19.08
CA GLU A 472 2.72 25.09 -17.98
C GLU A 472 1.30 25.65 -17.94
N GLU A 473 0.74 26.02 -19.09
CA GLU A 473 -0.65 26.49 -19.21
C GLU A 473 -1.65 25.40 -18.80
N ARG A 474 -1.44 24.16 -19.26
CA ARG A 474 -2.29 23.00 -18.93
C ARG A 474 -2.28 22.71 -17.43
N PHE A 475 -1.09 22.59 -16.85
CA PHE A 475 -0.94 22.38 -15.43
C PHE A 475 -1.59 23.52 -14.61
N SER A 476 -1.31 24.78 -14.96
CA SER A 476 -1.87 25.96 -14.29
C SER A 476 -3.39 26.03 -14.38
N THR A 477 -3.96 25.66 -15.53
CA THR A 477 -5.40 25.61 -15.76
C THR A 477 -6.08 24.60 -14.84
N HIS A 478 -5.58 23.37 -14.79
CA HIS A 478 -6.14 22.32 -13.93
C HIS A 478 -5.98 22.65 -12.44
N LEU A 479 -4.84 23.22 -12.05
CA LEU A 479 -4.60 23.70 -10.68
C LEU A 479 -5.60 24.80 -10.29
N SER A 480 -5.81 25.78 -11.17
CA SER A 480 -6.71 26.92 -10.91
C SER A 480 -8.17 26.47 -10.81
N ARG A 481 -8.60 25.55 -11.70
CA ARG A 481 -9.95 24.97 -11.65
C ARG A 481 -10.16 24.15 -10.38
N PHE A 482 -9.19 23.34 -10.00
CA PHE A 482 -9.24 22.58 -8.75
C PHE A 482 -9.43 23.50 -7.54
N ASP A 483 -8.63 24.55 -7.44
CA ASP A 483 -8.74 25.51 -6.33
C ASP A 483 -10.09 26.25 -6.32
N ALA A 484 -10.60 26.66 -7.49
CA ALA A 484 -11.89 27.32 -7.59
C ALA A 484 -13.07 26.42 -7.19
N ILE A 485 -13.05 25.13 -7.59
CA ILE A 485 -14.08 24.16 -7.20
C ILE A 485 -14.01 23.91 -5.69
N LYS A 486 -12.81 23.68 -5.16
CA LYS A 486 -12.59 23.46 -3.73
C LYS A 486 -13.09 24.63 -2.89
N GLU A 487 -12.75 25.86 -3.28
CA GLU A 487 -13.18 27.07 -2.58
C GLU A 487 -14.71 27.17 -2.56
N LYS A 488 -15.38 27.01 -3.70
CA LYS A 488 -16.84 27.07 -3.79
C LYS A 488 -17.53 25.94 -3.03
N LEU A 489 -16.94 24.75 -3.04
CA LEU A 489 -17.41 23.58 -2.28
C LEU A 489 -17.34 23.85 -0.77
N ILE A 490 -16.22 24.38 -0.27
CA ILE A 490 -16.05 24.73 1.16
C ILE A 490 -16.99 25.86 1.60
N LEU A 491 -17.18 26.87 0.75
CA LEU A 491 -18.05 28.03 1.04
C LEU A 491 -19.54 27.72 0.86
N GLY A 492 -19.92 26.53 0.37
CA GLY A 492 -21.32 26.18 0.07
C GLY A 492 -21.93 27.06 -1.02
N SER A 493 -21.13 27.51 -1.99
CA SER A 493 -21.52 28.46 -3.05
C SER A 493 -21.42 27.86 -4.46
N LEU A 494 -21.62 26.54 -4.57
CA LEU A 494 -21.63 25.83 -5.84
C LEU A 494 -22.90 26.17 -6.65
N GLU A 495 -22.69 26.50 -7.91
CA GLU A 495 -23.75 26.78 -8.88
C GLU A 495 -23.70 25.74 -10.00
N THR A 496 -24.85 25.14 -10.33
CA THR A 496 -24.94 24.05 -11.31
C THR A 496 -24.43 24.45 -12.68
N ASP A 497 -24.79 25.64 -13.17
CA ASP A 497 -24.40 26.12 -14.49
C ASP A 497 -22.89 26.36 -14.57
N TRP A 498 -22.31 26.94 -13.51
CA TRP A 498 -20.86 27.15 -13.41
C TRP A 498 -20.08 25.84 -13.41
N LEU A 499 -20.51 24.86 -12.62
CA LEU A 499 -19.85 23.55 -12.56
C LEU A 499 -19.95 22.82 -13.92
N THR A 500 -21.11 22.91 -14.57
CA THR A 500 -21.34 22.34 -15.91
C THR A 500 -20.39 22.93 -16.96
N VAL A 501 -20.12 24.24 -16.90
CA VAL A 501 -19.13 24.88 -17.79
C VAL A 501 -17.73 24.31 -17.58
N ILE A 502 -17.34 24.05 -16.33
CA ILE A 502 -16.03 23.46 -16.02
C ILE A 502 -15.94 22.01 -16.51
N GLU A 503 -16.95 21.18 -16.19
CA GLU A 503 -17.05 19.78 -16.62
C GLU A 503 -16.96 19.67 -18.16
N GLN A 504 -17.65 20.54 -18.89
CA GLN A 504 -17.62 20.57 -20.36
C GLN A 504 -16.29 21.05 -20.94
N GLY A 505 -15.48 21.76 -20.16
CA GLY A 505 -14.16 22.23 -20.57
C GLY A 505 -13.21 21.06 -20.85
N PHE A 506 -13.12 20.12 -19.92
CA PHE A 506 -12.33 18.88 -20.06
C PHE A 506 -13.16 17.68 -19.60
N PRO A 507 -14.01 17.11 -20.49
CA PRO A 507 -14.93 16.02 -20.14
C PRO A 507 -14.21 14.66 -20.10
N PHE A 508 -13.10 14.59 -19.38
CA PHE A 508 -12.27 13.40 -19.25
C PHE A 508 -12.88 12.46 -18.20
N LEU A 509 -13.12 11.18 -18.55
CA LEU A 509 -13.73 10.17 -17.68
C LEU A 509 -15.06 10.63 -17.05
N GLN A 510 -16.15 10.40 -17.79
CA GLN A 510 -17.49 10.80 -17.34
C GLN A 510 -17.88 10.19 -15.99
N GLU A 511 -17.49 8.95 -15.73
CA GLU A 511 -17.70 8.28 -14.44
C GLU A 511 -16.38 8.22 -13.68
N ILE A 512 -16.38 8.72 -12.45
CA ILE A 512 -15.26 8.65 -11.50
C ILE A 512 -15.82 8.31 -10.12
N ASP A 513 -15.08 7.50 -9.35
CA ASP A 513 -15.41 7.17 -7.97
C ASP A 513 -14.53 7.97 -7.00
N GLU A 514 -15.09 9.08 -6.52
CA GLU A 514 -14.45 9.95 -5.55
C GLU A 514 -14.20 9.24 -4.20
N ARG A 515 -14.97 8.19 -3.88
CA ARG A 515 -14.90 7.48 -2.60
C ARG A 515 -13.62 6.69 -2.44
N ILE A 516 -12.83 6.49 -3.50
CA ILE A 516 -11.49 5.88 -3.43
C ILE A 516 -10.57 6.67 -2.50
N PHE A 517 -10.79 7.98 -2.38
CA PHE A 517 -10.06 8.86 -1.46
C PHE A 517 -10.52 8.76 0.01
N CYS A 518 -11.59 8.01 0.27
CA CYS A 518 -12.08 7.71 1.61
C CYS A 518 -11.25 6.56 2.21
N SER A 519 -10.58 6.78 3.34
CA SER A 519 -9.92 5.67 4.03
C SER A 519 -10.95 4.71 4.66
N PRO A 520 -10.59 3.46 4.99
CA PRO A 520 -11.49 2.56 5.72
C PRO A 520 -12.00 3.18 7.02
N HIS A 521 -11.14 3.93 7.71
CA HIS A 521 -11.51 4.71 8.88
C HIS A 521 -12.57 5.76 8.55
N ASP A 522 -12.35 6.54 7.49
CA ASP A 522 -13.32 7.56 7.07
C ASP A 522 -14.66 6.91 6.73
N SER A 523 -14.66 5.78 6.02
CA SER A 523 -15.89 5.04 5.69
C SER A 523 -16.63 4.57 6.94
N TYR A 524 -15.91 4.12 7.97
CA TYR A 524 -16.49 3.75 9.26
C TYR A 524 -17.12 4.95 9.98
N ILE A 525 -16.39 6.06 10.11
CA ILE A 525 -16.95 7.28 10.72
C ILE A 525 -18.19 7.76 9.98
N GLN A 526 -18.15 7.70 8.65
CA GLN A 526 -19.30 8.03 7.82
C GLN A 526 -20.49 7.10 8.12
N SER A 527 -20.25 5.81 8.37
CA SER A 527 -21.30 4.85 8.76
C SER A 527 -21.86 5.08 10.18
N LEU A 528 -21.06 5.58 11.13
CA LEU A 528 -21.56 5.94 12.46
C LEU A 528 -22.54 7.13 12.40
N ASN A 529 -22.26 8.14 11.58
CA ASN A 529 -23.18 9.25 11.30
C ASN A 529 -24.46 8.81 10.56
N PHE A 530 -24.58 7.53 10.18
CA PHE A 530 -25.84 6.92 9.70
C PHE A 530 -26.62 6.22 10.83
N GLU A 531 -25.95 5.72 11.88
CA GLU A 531 -26.58 5.02 13.02
C GLU A 531 -27.02 5.95 14.16
N GLU A 532 -26.59 7.23 14.18
CA GLU A 532 -27.09 8.26 15.11
C GLU A 532 -28.63 8.50 15.04
N SER A 533 -29.39 7.76 14.23
CA SER A 533 -30.85 7.74 14.27
C SER A 533 -31.46 6.72 15.26
N GLU A 534 -30.67 5.90 15.96
CA GLU A 534 -31.14 5.07 17.08
C GLU A 534 -30.32 5.34 18.35
N ASP A 535 -30.75 6.34 19.12
CA ASP A 535 -30.20 6.70 20.44
C ASP A 535 -30.22 5.48 21.39
N ASN A 536 -29.06 4.88 21.59
CA ASN A 536 -28.80 4.03 22.75
C ASN A 536 -28.09 4.91 23.79
N GLU A 537 -28.85 5.50 24.73
CA GLU A 537 -28.37 6.49 25.72
C GLU A 537 -27.13 6.03 26.53
N ASN A 538 -26.83 4.72 26.54
CA ASN A 538 -25.69 4.11 27.23
C ASN A 538 -24.43 3.88 26.35
N ARG A 539 -24.49 4.08 25.03
CA ARG A 539 -23.30 3.95 24.17
C ARG A 539 -22.35 5.12 24.45
N ARG A 540 -21.07 4.81 24.66
CA ARG A 540 -20.01 5.81 24.89
C ARG A 540 -18.92 5.62 23.84
N SER A 541 -18.41 6.72 23.30
CA SER A 541 -17.21 6.74 22.47
C SER A 541 -15.99 6.98 23.36
N ILE A 542 -15.12 6.00 23.48
CA ILE A 542 -14.01 5.93 24.43
C ILE A 542 -12.70 6.00 23.66
N LEU A 543 -11.89 7.03 23.93
CA LEU A 543 -10.52 7.14 23.42
C LEU A 543 -9.54 6.51 24.39
N MET A 544 -9.06 5.31 24.10
CA MET A 544 -8.02 4.65 24.88
C MET A 544 -6.63 4.99 24.34
N LEU A 545 -5.74 5.46 25.21
CA LEU A 545 -4.33 5.73 24.87
C LEU A 545 -3.45 4.67 25.52
N SER A 546 -2.62 3.99 24.73
CA SER A 546 -1.66 3.00 25.21
C SER A 546 -0.41 2.97 24.34
N TRP A 547 0.78 2.91 24.94
CA TRP A 547 2.02 2.80 24.17
C TRP A 547 2.26 1.39 23.59
N GLU A 548 1.67 0.35 24.20
CA GLU A 548 1.72 -1.04 23.70
C GLU A 548 0.31 -1.62 23.51
N PHE A 549 0.10 -2.33 22.40
CA PHE A 549 -1.12 -3.04 22.05
C PHE A 549 -0.74 -4.13 21.02
N PRO A 550 -1.43 -5.30 20.97
CA PRO A 550 -1.08 -6.36 20.04
C PRO A 550 -0.92 -5.86 18.58
N PRO A 551 0.15 -6.26 17.88
CA PRO A 551 1.10 -7.34 18.21
C PRO A 551 2.24 -6.95 19.18
N MET A 552 2.38 -5.66 19.54
CA MET A 552 3.45 -5.22 20.45
C MET A 552 3.10 -5.64 21.88
N MET A 553 3.84 -6.61 22.42
CA MET A 553 3.65 -7.13 23.78
C MET A 553 4.98 -7.13 24.54
N VAL A 554 5.23 -6.08 25.33
CA VAL A 554 6.41 -6.00 26.23
C VAL A 554 6.05 -6.44 27.65
N GLY A 555 4.81 -6.16 28.10
CA GLY A 555 4.32 -6.52 29.42
C GLY A 555 2.85 -6.94 29.46
N GLY A 556 2.29 -6.97 30.68
CA GLY A 556 0.88 -7.29 30.90
C GLY A 556 -0.08 -6.14 30.57
N LEU A 557 0.42 -4.92 30.33
CA LEU A 557 -0.41 -3.76 30.00
C LEU A 557 -1.03 -3.93 28.61
N SER A 558 -0.24 -4.35 27.60
CA SER A 558 -0.74 -4.65 26.25
C SER A 558 -1.95 -5.61 26.28
N ARG A 559 -1.86 -6.67 27.09
CA ARG A 559 -2.95 -7.64 27.28
C ARG A 559 -4.18 -7.04 27.96
N HIS A 560 -3.96 -6.27 29.03
CA HIS A 560 -5.05 -5.60 29.72
C HIS A 560 -5.82 -4.67 28.78
N VAL A 561 -5.13 -3.83 28.00
CA VAL A 561 -5.77 -2.89 27.07
C VAL A 561 -6.52 -3.65 25.98
N PHE A 562 -5.93 -4.72 25.43
CA PHE A 562 -6.58 -5.57 24.44
C PHE A 562 -7.89 -6.18 24.94
N ASP A 563 -7.86 -6.84 26.09
CA ASP A 563 -9.06 -7.51 26.60
C ASP A 563 -10.10 -6.53 27.13
N LEU A 564 -9.68 -5.44 27.81
CA LEU A 564 -10.60 -4.41 28.31
C LEU A 564 -11.33 -3.71 27.16
N SER A 565 -10.60 -3.32 26.10
CA SER A 565 -11.20 -2.62 24.95
C SER A 565 -12.25 -3.48 24.27
N ARG A 566 -11.97 -4.77 24.06
CA ARG A 566 -12.95 -5.74 23.53
C ARG A 566 -14.17 -5.91 24.43
N ALA A 567 -13.95 -6.07 25.73
CA ALA A 567 -15.05 -6.25 26.68
C ALA A 567 -15.94 -5.00 26.78
N LEU A 568 -15.38 -3.79 26.60
CA LEU A 568 -16.16 -2.56 26.49
C LEU A 568 -16.96 -2.50 25.18
N VAL A 569 -16.40 -2.97 24.06
CA VAL A 569 -17.14 -3.12 22.80
C VAL A 569 -18.30 -4.11 22.93
N GLU A 570 -18.09 -5.25 23.61
CA GLU A 570 -19.15 -6.23 23.89
C GLU A 570 -20.27 -5.65 24.77
N LYS A 571 -19.98 -4.62 25.58
CA LYS A 571 -20.99 -3.85 26.33
C LYS A 571 -21.70 -2.78 25.49
N GLY A 572 -21.32 -2.62 24.22
CA GLY A 572 -21.95 -1.70 23.27
C GLY A 572 -21.28 -0.33 23.17
N HIS A 573 -20.09 -0.14 23.76
CA HIS A 573 -19.32 1.10 23.58
C HIS A 573 -18.56 1.12 22.26
N ASP A 574 -18.28 2.31 21.74
CA ASP A 574 -17.41 2.53 20.59
C ASP A 574 -16.00 2.85 21.11
N VAL A 575 -15.04 1.96 20.85
CA VAL A 575 -13.71 2.02 21.49
C VAL A 575 -12.62 2.24 20.46
N HIS A 576 -11.89 3.34 20.62
CA HIS A 576 -10.74 3.71 19.80
C HIS A 576 -9.45 3.63 20.60
N VAL A 577 -8.57 2.69 20.26
CA VAL A 577 -7.23 2.55 20.84
C VAL A 577 -6.21 3.25 19.94
N VAL A 578 -5.54 4.28 20.46
CA VAL A 578 -4.40 4.92 19.79
C VAL A 578 -3.11 4.42 20.43
N THR A 579 -2.24 3.83 19.60
CA THR A 579 -1.04 3.10 20.04
C THR A 579 0.15 3.26 19.11
N SER A 580 1.31 2.73 19.52
CA SER A 580 2.56 2.85 18.76
C SER A 580 2.54 2.06 17.45
N TYR A 581 3.22 2.58 16.43
CA TYR A 581 3.45 1.91 15.16
C TYR A 581 4.22 0.59 15.29
N VAL A 582 3.87 -0.38 14.42
CA VAL A 582 4.56 -1.68 14.29
C VAL A 582 4.73 -1.99 12.80
N ASP A 583 5.96 -2.32 12.38
CA ASP A 583 6.25 -2.73 11.01
C ASP A 583 5.44 -3.97 10.60
N GLY A 584 4.93 -3.96 9.37
CA GLY A 584 4.12 -5.06 8.80
C GLY A 584 2.63 -5.04 9.18
N TYR A 585 2.19 -4.13 10.06
CA TYR A 585 0.79 -3.99 10.46
C TYR A 585 0.16 -2.70 9.91
N PRO A 586 -1.16 -2.68 9.65
CA PRO A 586 -1.84 -1.51 9.13
C PRO A 586 -1.89 -0.37 10.17
N ASP A 587 -1.78 0.87 9.67
CA ASP A 587 -1.91 2.10 10.48
C ASP A 587 -3.30 2.22 11.13
N TYR A 588 -4.31 1.61 10.52
CA TYR A 588 -5.66 1.52 11.06
C TYR A 588 -6.26 0.14 10.76
N GLU A 589 -6.92 -0.46 11.75
CA GLU A 589 -7.75 -1.65 11.58
C GLU A 589 -8.90 -1.68 12.58
N VAL A 590 -9.87 -2.57 12.34
CA VAL A 590 -10.90 -2.93 13.31
C VAL A 590 -10.59 -4.34 13.80
N ASN A 591 -10.12 -4.45 15.04
CA ASN A 591 -9.74 -5.71 15.67
C ASN A 591 -10.85 -6.14 16.65
N GLN A 592 -11.65 -7.13 16.27
CA GLN A 592 -12.74 -7.65 17.10
C GLN A 592 -13.68 -6.53 17.62
N GLY A 593 -13.99 -5.57 16.74
CA GLY A 593 -14.84 -4.41 17.02
C GLY A 593 -14.12 -3.22 17.67
N VAL A 594 -12.85 -3.36 18.06
CA VAL A 594 -12.02 -2.25 18.57
C VAL A 594 -11.35 -1.52 17.39
N HIS A 595 -11.44 -0.19 17.37
CA HIS A 595 -10.74 0.64 16.39
C HIS A 595 -9.30 0.85 16.83
N VAL A 596 -8.34 0.30 16.09
CA VAL A 596 -6.91 0.37 16.45
C VAL A 596 -6.23 1.34 15.50
N HIS A 597 -5.62 2.39 16.07
CA HIS A 597 -4.91 3.44 15.36
C HIS A 597 -3.43 3.40 15.75
N ARG A 598 -2.57 3.00 14.82
CA ARG A 598 -1.13 2.89 15.04
C ARG A 598 -0.42 4.14 14.54
N VAL A 599 0.19 4.91 15.46
CA VAL A 599 0.86 6.16 15.16
C VAL A 599 2.37 6.00 15.15
N LYS A 600 3.00 6.48 14.07
CA LYS A 600 4.46 6.53 13.98
C LYS A 600 4.95 7.78 14.71
N GLY A 601 5.80 7.59 15.73
CA GLY A 601 6.48 8.71 16.40
C GLY A 601 7.23 9.57 15.38
N LEU A 602 7.34 10.87 15.64
CA LEU A 602 8.10 11.83 14.81
C LEU A 602 9.61 11.52 14.74
N GLN A 603 10.13 10.77 15.71
CA GLN A 603 11.50 10.31 15.86
C GLN A 603 11.50 8.86 16.37
N PRO A 604 11.02 7.90 15.57
CA PRO A 604 10.76 6.54 16.03
C PRO A 604 12.05 5.74 16.32
N HIS A 605 13.21 6.26 15.93
CA HIS A 605 14.54 5.66 16.10
C HIS A 605 15.44 6.45 17.08
N SER A 606 14.87 7.33 17.91
CA SER A 606 15.67 8.06 18.90
C SER A 606 16.33 7.10 19.90
N GLU A 607 17.62 7.27 20.15
CA GLU A 607 18.37 6.51 21.16
C GLU A 607 18.09 7.02 22.59
N GLN A 608 17.58 8.25 22.73
CA GLN A 608 17.21 8.82 24.02
C GLN A 608 15.76 8.46 24.36
N PHE A 609 15.58 7.82 25.51
CA PHE A 609 14.28 7.28 25.93
C PHE A 609 13.18 8.35 26.02
N PHE A 610 13.44 9.49 26.67
CA PHE A 610 12.43 10.55 26.81
C PHE A 610 12.11 11.25 25.49
N ASP A 611 13.07 11.37 24.56
CA ASP A 611 12.80 11.90 23.22
C ASP A 611 11.85 10.98 22.45
N TRP A 612 12.06 9.66 22.55
CA TRP A 612 11.14 8.68 21.98
C TRP A 612 9.74 8.78 22.59
N VAL A 613 9.63 8.90 23.93
CA VAL A 613 8.33 9.08 24.62
C VAL A 613 7.65 10.38 24.18
N ALA A 614 8.36 11.51 24.17
CA ALA A 614 7.82 12.79 23.75
C ALA A 614 7.36 12.75 22.28
N SER A 615 8.12 12.09 21.44
CA SER A 615 7.82 11.89 20.02
C SER A 615 6.54 11.10 19.79
N LEU A 616 6.34 10.01 20.54
CA LEU A 616 5.11 9.23 20.51
C LEU A 616 3.91 10.07 20.96
N ASN A 617 4.04 10.77 22.09
CA ASN A 617 2.95 11.59 22.63
C ASN A 617 2.55 12.71 21.66
N LEU A 618 3.51 13.39 21.03
CA LEU A 618 3.21 14.43 20.05
C LEU A 618 2.51 13.86 18.81
N ALA A 619 2.92 12.69 18.34
CA ALA A 619 2.25 11.99 17.24
C ALA A 619 0.80 11.59 17.62
N MET A 620 0.58 11.07 18.84
CA MET A 620 -0.76 10.77 19.35
C MET A 620 -1.64 12.02 19.40
N VAL A 621 -1.13 13.14 19.93
CA VAL A 621 -1.89 14.41 20.00
C VAL A 621 -2.26 14.92 18.60
N GLN A 622 -1.32 14.91 17.66
CA GLN A 622 -1.59 15.34 16.28
C GLN A 622 -2.61 14.44 15.59
N TYR A 623 -2.47 13.13 15.77
CA TYR A 623 -3.37 12.14 15.18
C TYR A 623 -4.78 12.25 15.77
N VAL A 624 -4.90 12.29 17.09
CA VAL A 624 -6.20 12.37 17.76
C VAL A 624 -6.89 13.70 17.47
N ASN A 625 -6.18 14.84 17.46
CA ASN A 625 -6.83 16.11 17.10
C ASN A 625 -7.32 16.12 15.64
N LYS A 626 -6.67 15.36 14.74
CA LYS A 626 -7.17 15.15 13.38
C LYS A 626 -8.39 14.21 13.37
N LEU A 627 -8.33 13.14 14.16
CA LEU A 627 -9.42 12.17 14.33
C LEU A 627 -10.67 12.82 14.94
N ALA A 628 -10.50 13.67 15.94
CA ALA A 628 -11.57 14.36 16.66
C ALA A 628 -12.36 15.36 15.80
N ARG A 629 -11.86 15.70 14.60
CA ARG A 629 -12.63 16.47 13.61
C ARG A 629 -13.70 15.64 12.92
N LYS A 630 -13.61 14.31 13.04
CA LYS A 630 -14.47 13.34 12.36
C LYS A 630 -15.24 12.47 13.37
N GLN A 631 -14.61 12.13 14.50
CA GLN A 631 -15.17 11.31 15.58
C GLN A 631 -15.30 12.15 16.85
N SER A 632 -16.45 12.10 17.52
CA SER A 632 -16.60 12.66 18.86
C SER A 632 -16.19 11.61 19.90
N PHE A 633 -15.53 12.06 20.97
CA PHE A 633 -15.17 11.20 22.10
C PHE A 633 -15.83 11.75 23.35
N HIS A 634 -16.28 10.85 24.23
CA HIS A 634 -16.90 11.22 25.50
C HIS A 634 -15.87 11.22 26.63
N ILE A 635 -14.84 10.36 26.56
CA ILE A 635 -13.83 10.22 27.60
C ILE A 635 -12.50 9.75 27.01
N ILE A 636 -11.41 10.15 27.67
CA ILE A 636 -10.06 9.63 27.44
C ILE A 636 -9.75 8.62 28.53
N HIS A 637 -9.29 7.42 28.16
CA HIS A 637 -8.77 6.42 29.08
C HIS A 637 -7.28 6.19 28.82
N ALA A 638 -6.44 6.78 29.67
CA ALA A 638 -4.99 6.66 29.57
C ALA A 638 -4.46 5.45 30.38
N HIS A 639 -3.61 4.64 29.76
CA HIS A 639 -2.93 3.54 30.44
C HIS A 639 -1.45 3.86 30.68
N ASP A 640 -1.12 4.12 31.95
CA ASP A 640 0.20 4.51 32.46
C ASP A 640 0.79 5.84 31.91
N TRP A 641 1.87 6.27 32.54
CA TRP A 641 2.52 7.57 32.35
C TRP A 641 3.13 7.79 30.96
N LEU A 642 3.44 6.72 30.22
CA LEU A 642 4.07 6.82 28.89
C LEU A 642 3.20 7.52 27.85
N VAL A 643 1.89 7.58 28.07
CA VAL A 643 0.93 8.34 27.23
C VAL A 643 0.35 9.55 27.96
N GLY A 644 0.86 9.85 29.17
CA GLY A 644 0.28 10.84 30.07
C GLY A 644 0.32 12.27 29.52
N VAL A 645 1.39 12.63 28.79
CA VAL A 645 1.50 13.95 28.15
C VAL A 645 0.43 14.11 27.06
N ALA A 646 0.22 13.09 26.23
CA ALA A 646 -0.81 13.09 25.21
C ALA A 646 -2.20 13.13 25.82
N ALA A 647 -2.45 12.33 26.86
CA ALA A 647 -3.71 12.29 27.58
C ALA A 647 -4.10 13.67 28.15
N THR A 648 -3.17 14.32 28.86
CA THR A 648 -3.39 15.66 29.44
C THR A 648 -3.58 16.73 28.37
N ALA A 649 -2.81 16.68 27.29
CA ALA A 649 -2.97 17.62 26.18
C ALA A 649 -4.33 17.45 25.49
N LEU A 650 -4.76 16.22 25.25
CA LEU A 650 -6.02 15.89 24.60
C LEU A 650 -7.23 16.17 25.48
N LYS A 651 -7.13 15.96 26.80
CA LYS A 651 -8.15 16.39 27.78
C LYS A 651 -8.50 17.86 27.57
N ARG A 652 -7.47 18.70 27.44
CA ARG A 652 -7.61 20.16 27.27
C ARG A 652 -8.05 20.56 25.86
N SER A 653 -7.55 19.88 24.82
CA SER A 653 -7.88 20.25 23.43
C SER A 653 -9.26 19.77 22.99
N LEU A 654 -9.74 18.67 23.56
CA LEU A 654 -11.06 18.10 23.28
C LEU A 654 -12.13 18.51 24.29
N ASP A 655 -11.73 19.05 25.45
CA ASP A 655 -12.61 19.44 26.56
C ASP A 655 -13.49 18.28 27.09
N ILE A 656 -12.86 17.13 27.31
CA ILE A 656 -13.51 15.89 27.78
C ILE A 656 -12.77 15.30 28.99
N PRO A 657 -13.44 14.53 29.87
CA PRO A 657 -12.80 13.97 31.05
C PRO A 657 -11.70 12.94 30.73
N LEU A 658 -10.79 12.78 31.68
CA LEU A 658 -9.65 11.85 31.64
C LEU A 658 -9.74 10.83 32.78
N LEU A 659 -9.88 9.57 32.41
CA LEU A 659 -9.70 8.40 33.27
C LEU A 659 -8.26 7.88 33.09
N ALA A 660 -7.55 7.61 34.18
CA ALA A 660 -6.24 6.98 34.11
C ALA A 660 -6.24 5.62 34.81
N THR A 661 -5.62 4.60 34.21
CA THR A 661 -5.28 3.35 34.90
C THR A 661 -3.79 3.29 35.13
N ILE A 662 -3.39 3.16 36.40
CA ILE A 662 -1.99 3.00 36.79
C ILE A 662 -1.73 1.53 37.11
N HIS A 663 -0.87 0.88 36.32
CA HIS A 663 -0.59 -0.54 36.43
C HIS A 663 0.56 -0.85 37.38
N ALA A 664 1.49 0.09 37.55
CA ALA A 664 2.61 0.02 38.49
C ALA A 664 3.15 1.44 38.72
N THR A 665 3.99 1.61 39.75
CA THR A 665 4.76 2.85 39.95
C THR A 665 6.24 2.57 39.87
N GLU A 666 7.01 3.59 39.50
CA GLU A 666 8.48 3.50 39.50
C GLU A 666 9.02 3.35 40.92
N HIS A 667 8.39 4.03 41.90
CA HIS A 667 8.70 3.88 43.31
C HIS A 667 8.53 2.43 43.78
N GLY A 668 7.40 1.79 43.45
CA GLY A 668 7.14 0.41 43.85
C GLY A 668 8.11 -0.58 43.20
N ARG A 669 8.38 -0.44 41.89
CA ARG A 669 9.31 -1.31 41.15
C ARG A 669 10.72 -1.34 41.74
N ASN A 670 11.18 -0.21 42.25
CA ASN A 670 12.55 -0.06 42.75
C ASN A 670 12.62 0.00 44.29
N ASN A 671 11.49 -0.13 44.99
CA ASN A 671 11.38 0.05 46.44
C ASN A 671 11.93 1.41 46.92
N GLY A 672 11.61 2.47 46.17
CA GLY A 672 12.10 3.82 46.37
C GLY A 672 12.58 4.46 45.07
N ILE A 673 12.98 5.73 45.18
CA ILE A 673 13.57 6.49 44.07
C ILE A 673 15.05 6.72 44.41
N HIS A 674 15.93 6.24 43.53
CA HIS A 674 17.37 6.18 43.78
C HIS A 674 18.21 6.83 42.66
N SER A 675 17.57 7.29 41.58
CA SER A 675 18.22 7.94 40.45
C SER A 675 17.39 9.08 39.89
N GLU A 676 18.03 9.95 39.10
CA GLU A 676 17.37 11.07 38.42
C GLU A 676 16.31 10.58 37.42
N LEU A 677 16.63 9.56 36.62
CA LEU A 677 15.67 8.93 35.71
C LEU A 677 14.43 8.40 36.45
N GLN A 678 14.62 7.70 37.57
CA GLN A 678 13.49 7.21 38.38
C GLN A 678 12.66 8.36 38.94
N TYR A 679 13.31 9.46 39.35
CA TYR A 679 12.62 10.66 39.81
C TYR A 679 11.78 11.26 38.68
N GLU A 680 12.33 11.42 37.48
CA GLU A 680 11.60 11.96 36.32
C GLU A 680 10.38 11.10 35.95
N ILE A 681 10.53 9.76 35.95
CA ILE A 681 9.40 8.83 35.71
C ILE A 681 8.34 9.01 36.80
N ASN A 682 8.74 9.01 38.08
CA ASN A 682 7.83 9.21 39.21
C ASN A 682 7.08 10.55 39.11
N GLN A 683 7.73 11.61 38.63
CA GLN A 683 7.06 12.88 38.39
C GLN A 683 6.01 12.79 37.26
N LYS A 684 6.28 12.04 36.19
CA LYS A 684 5.30 11.83 35.10
C LYS A 684 4.11 10.98 35.56
N GLU A 685 4.34 9.98 36.40
CA GLU A 685 3.27 9.22 37.06
C GLU A 685 2.39 10.12 37.94
N TRP A 686 3.01 10.98 38.76
CA TRP A 686 2.30 11.96 39.58
C TRP A 686 1.49 12.93 38.71
N GLU A 687 2.09 13.52 37.67
CA GLU A 687 1.40 14.46 36.76
C GLU A 687 0.15 13.85 36.12
N LEU A 688 0.24 12.61 35.60
CA LEU A 688 -0.92 11.93 35.02
C LEU A 688 -2.03 11.71 36.07
N THR A 689 -1.68 11.23 37.26
CA THR A 689 -2.68 11.01 38.31
C THR A 689 -3.28 12.30 38.85
N TYR A 690 -2.53 13.40 38.83
CA TYR A 690 -3.01 14.72 39.19
C TYR A 690 -4.02 15.25 38.17
N GLU A 691 -3.71 15.16 36.88
CA GLU A 691 -4.56 15.67 35.78
C GLU A 691 -5.78 14.81 35.48
N ALA A 692 -5.75 13.51 35.79
CA ALA A 692 -6.91 12.63 35.63
C ALA A 692 -8.09 13.08 36.52
N ASP A 693 -9.32 12.95 36.04
CA ASP A 693 -10.52 13.21 36.84
C ASP A 693 -10.80 12.04 37.80
N HIS A 694 -10.46 10.82 37.38
CA HIS A 694 -10.53 9.62 38.22
C HIS A 694 -9.39 8.65 37.89
N VAL A 695 -8.95 7.87 38.86
CA VAL A 695 -7.81 6.96 38.72
C VAL A 695 -8.22 5.53 39.12
N ILE A 696 -7.95 4.59 38.24
CA ILE A 696 -8.10 3.16 38.47
C ILE A 696 -6.75 2.57 38.85
N VAL A 697 -6.74 1.75 39.89
CA VAL A 697 -5.61 0.91 40.29
C VAL A 697 -6.03 -0.54 40.37
N CYS A 698 -5.09 -1.45 40.16
CA CYS A 698 -5.36 -2.88 40.06
C CYS A 698 -5.51 -3.59 41.41
N SER A 699 -5.08 -2.99 42.52
CA SER A 699 -5.12 -3.63 43.85
C SER A 699 -5.20 -2.63 44.99
N GLU A 700 -5.61 -3.10 46.18
CA GLU A 700 -5.58 -2.32 47.42
C GLU A 700 -4.15 -1.86 47.75
N TYR A 701 -3.15 -2.69 47.45
CA TYR A 701 -1.74 -2.32 47.59
C TYR A 701 -1.42 -1.08 46.75
N MET A 702 -1.76 -1.09 45.46
CA MET A 702 -1.51 0.06 44.57
C MET A 702 -2.28 1.31 45.00
N LYS A 703 -3.51 1.15 45.52
CA LYS A 703 -4.28 2.26 46.09
C LYS A 703 -3.52 2.92 47.25
N ASN A 704 -3.09 2.12 48.23
CA ASN A 704 -2.33 2.60 49.37
C ASN A 704 -0.99 3.23 48.94
N GLU A 705 -0.32 2.64 47.94
CA GLU A 705 0.92 3.16 47.39
C GLU A 705 0.71 4.56 46.80
N LEU A 706 -0.26 4.76 45.90
CA LEU A 706 -0.55 6.07 45.31
C LEU A 706 -1.02 7.10 46.35
N GLN A 707 -1.78 6.69 47.37
CA GLN A 707 -2.15 7.58 48.48
C GLN A 707 -0.91 8.02 49.27
N PHE A 708 0.03 7.11 49.50
CA PHE A 708 1.24 7.39 50.25
C PHE A 708 2.24 8.27 49.46
N ILE A 709 2.56 7.91 48.21
CA ILE A 709 3.61 8.59 47.44
C ILE A 709 3.12 9.85 46.72
N PHE A 710 1.85 9.90 46.30
CA PHE A 710 1.29 11.01 45.53
C PHE A 710 0.22 11.82 46.27
N GLY A 711 -0.22 11.37 47.45
CA GLY A 711 -1.20 12.10 48.26
C GLY A 711 -2.61 12.14 47.64
N LEU A 712 -2.96 11.17 46.79
CA LEU A 712 -4.26 11.16 46.12
C LEU A 712 -5.40 10.91 47.12
N PRO A 713 -6.53 11.64 47.01
CA PRO A 713 -7.68 11.42 47.89
C PRO A 713 -8.40 10.11 47.53
N ASP A 714 -9.00 9.46 48.55
CA ASP A 714 -9.68 8.16 48.40
C ASP A 714 -10.78 8.19 47.33
N GLU A 715 -11.54 9.28 47.29
CA GLU A 715 -12.66 9.49 46.36
C GLU A 715 -12.24 9.56 44.87
N LYS A 716 -10.96 9.83 44.59
CA LYS A 716 -10.40 9.84 43.23
C LYS A 716 -9.94 8.47 42.76
N LEU A 717 -9.92 7.47 43.65
CA LEU A 717 -9.37 6.15 43.37
C LEU A 717 -10.48 5.11 43.25
N SER A 718 -10.30 4.14 42.36
CA SER A 718 -11.10 2.91 42.34
C SER A 718 -10.21 1.71 42.12
N ILE A 719 -10.48 0.64 42.87
CA ILE A 719 -9.78 -0.63 42.71
C ILE A 719 -10.57 -1.46 41.72
N ILE A 720 -10.01 -1.65 40.53
CA ILE A 720 -10.57 -2.52 39.50
C ILE A 720 -9.46 -3.50 39.12
N PRO A 721 -9.59 -4.79 39.50
CA PRO A 721 -8.55 -5.77 39.23
C PRO A 721 -8.40 -6.05 37.74
N ASN A 722 -7.26 -6.62 37.32
CA ASN A 722 -7.15 -7.12 35.94
C ASN A 722 -8.00 -8.37 35.77
N GLY A 723 -8.59 -8.51 34.59
CA GLY A 723 -9.34 -9.70 34.20
C GLY A 723 -8.44 -10.79 33.62
N VAL A 724 -9.05 -11.94 33.37
CA VAL A 724 -8.44 -13.04 32.61
C VAL A 724 -9.46 -13.66 31.66
N ASP A 725 -9.04 -13.91 30.42
CA ASP A 725 -9.87 -14.59 29.42
C ASP A 725 -9.65 -16.11 29.50
N PHE A 726 -10.72 -16.84 29.81
CA PHE A 726 -10.67 -18.30 29.94
C PHE A 726 -10.48 -19.01 28.61
N GLU A 727 -11.01 -18.45 27.52
CA GLU A 727 -10.90 -19.08 26.20
C GLU A 727 -9.45 -19.02 25.71
N LEU A 728 -8.72 -17.96 26.06
CA LEU A 728 -7.30 -17.78 25.73
C LEU A 728 -6.34 -18.64 26.56
N ILE A 729 -6.82 -19.34 27.59
CA ILE A 729 -5.99 -20.19 28.48
C ILE A 729 -6.18 -21.69 28.21
N LYS A 730 -7.22 -22.07 27.46
CA LYS A 730 -7.44 -23.48 27.13
C LYS A 730 -6.33 -24.03 26.23
N PRO A 731 -5.85 -25.26 26.46
CA PRO A 731 -4.98 -25.94 25.51
C PRO A 731 -5.74 -26.19 24.21
N GLN A 732 -5.15 -25.80 23.07
CA GLN A 732 -5.75 -26.09 21.77
C GLN A 732 -5.59 -27.58 21.46
N SER A 733 -6.70 -28.23 21.10
CA SER A 733 -6.80 -29.70 20.88
C SER A 733 -5.92 -30.27 19.74
N HIS A 734 -5.16 -29.42 19.03
CA HIS A 734 -4.34 -29.78 17.88
C HIS A 734 -2.89 -29.26 17.95
N SER A 735 -2.37 -28.87 19.12
CA SER A 735 -0.98 -28.43 19.21
C SER A 735 -0.02 -29.56 18.78
N PRO A 736 0.85 -29.34 17.76
CA PRO A 736 1.82 -30.33 17.31
C PRO A 736 2.97 -30.55 18.31
N ILE A 737 2.97 -29.81 19.42
CA ILE A 737 4.05 -29.79 20.41
C ILE A 737 3.79 -30.88 21.47
N SER A 738 4.43 -32.04 21.31
CA SER A 738 4.42 -33.08 22.34
C SER A 738 5.42 -32.77 23.45
N ILE A 739 5.01 -32.00 24.47
CA ILE A 739 5.85 -31.71 25.64
C ILE A 739 5.96 -32.96 26.53
N GLN A 740 7.10 -33.66 26.51
CA GLN A 740 7.33 -34.76 27.45
C GLN A 740 7.51 -34.22 28.87
N THR A 741 6.52 -34.46 29.73
CA THR A 741 6.69 -34.36 31.18
C THR A 741 7.18 -35.70 31.68
N ASN A 742 8.39 -35.78 32.25
CA ASN A 742 8.83 -36.94 33.02
C ASN A 742 7.84 -37.17 34.20
N ASP A 743 7.84 -38.36 34.81
CA ASP A 743 7.02 -38.73 35.99
C ASP A 743 7.34 -37.92 37.29
N ALA A 744 7.89 -36.70 37.17
CA ALA A 744 8.23 -35.80 38.26
C ALA A 744 7.14 -34.76 38.49
N PHE A 745 6.89 -34.43 39.76
CA PHE A 745 5.95 -33.37 40.14
C PHE A 745 6.46 -32.03 39.61
N THR A 746 5.73 -31.44 38.66
CA THR A 746 6.19 -30.31 37.85
C THR A 746 5.50 -29.02 38.28
N ILE A 747 6.28 -28.04 38.71
CA ILE A 747 5.81 -26.71 39.09
C ILE A 747 6.16 -25.74 37.96
N PHE A 748 5.16 -25.04 37.44
CA PHE A 748 5.34 -24.09 36.34
C PHE A 748 5.34 -22.64 36.81
N SER A 749 6.14 -21.80 36.17
CA SER A 749 6.11 -20.36 36.36
C SER A 749 6.38 -19.64 35.04
N VAL A 750 5.76 -18.47 34.86
CA VAL A 750 5.92 -17.65 33.65
C VAL A 750 5.99 -16.18 34.03
N GLY A 751 6.92 -15.45 33.41
CA GLY A 751 7.06 -14.01 33.59
C GLY A 751 8.43 -13.48 33.19
N ARG A 752 8.57 -12.15 33.16
CA ARG A 752 9.84 -11.48 32.81
C ARG A 752 10.95 -11.86 33.81
N MET A 753 12.15 -12.19 33.31
CA MET A 753 13.29 -12.60 34.14
C MET A 753 14.03 -11.38 34.70
N VAL A 754 13.41 -10.74 35.69
CA VAL A 754 13.91 -9.56 36.42
C VAL A 754 13.89 -9.85 37.93
N LYS A 755 14.64 -9.06 38.71
CA LYS A 755 14.84 -9.33 40.14
C LYS A 755 13.54 -9.30 40.93
N GLU A 756 12.62 -8.41 40.55
CA GLU A 756 11.33 -8.19 41.20
C GLU A 756 10.42 -9.43 41.11
N LYS A 757 10.63 -10.32 40.14
CA LYS A 757 9.89 -11.60 40.02
C LYS A 757 10.41 -12.71 40.94
N GLY A 758 11.52 -12.48 41.65
CA GLY A 758 11.96 -13.31 42.78
C GLY A 758 12.34 -14.76 42.45
N TYR A 759 12.68 -15.07 41.19
CA TYR A 759 13.09 -16.43 40.77
C TYR A 759 14.33 -16.97 41.49
N GLN A 760 15.10 -16.11 42.16
CA GLN A 760 16.18 -16.53 43.05
C GLN A 760 15.67 -17.50 44.14
N THR A 761 14.51 -17.21 44.74
CA THR A 761 13.84 -18.05 45.74
C THR A 761 13.57 -19.47 45.23
N VAL A 762 13.26 -19.62 43.93
CA VAL A 762 13.03 -20.93 43.30
C VAL A 762 14.34 -21.70 43.16
N ILE A 763 15.44 -21.03 42.80
CA ILE A 763 16.78 -21.63 42.72
C ILE A 763 17.23 -22.12 44.10
N ASP A 764 17.04 -21.31 45.12
CA ASP A 764 17.40 -21.65 46.50
C ASP A 764 16.54 -22.80 47.03
N THR A 765 15.23 -22.81 46.74
CA THR A 765 14.31 -23.91 47.08
C THR A 765 14.68 -25.22 46.37
N ALA A 766 15.09 -25.16 45.10
CA ALA A 766 15.49 -26.36 44.36
C ALA A 766 16.73 -27.04 44.96
N ALA A 767 17.63 -26.28 45.57
CA ALA A 767 18.76 -26.86 46.31
C ALA A 767 18.28 -27.70 47.51
N MET A 768 17.30 -27.22 48.27
CA MET A 768 16.68 -27.95 49.38
C MET A 768 15.96 -29.22 48.90
N ILE A 769 15.21 -29.13 47.79
CA ILE A 769 14.52 -30.27 47.17
C ILE A 769 15.51 -31.36 46.78
N ARG A 770 16.65 -30.98 46.18
CA ARG A 770 17.73 -31.92 45.84
C ARG A 770 18.31 -32.59 47.08
N GLU A 771 18.63 -31.83 48.13
CA GLU A 771 19.19 -32.38 49.37
C GLU A 771 18.27 -33.39 50.05
N LYS A 772 16.95 -33.20 49.92
CA LYS A 772 15.93 -34.13 50.43
C LYS A 772 15.61 -35.29 49.48
N GLY A 773 16.16 -35.32 48.27
CA GLY A 773 15.93 -36.39 47.29
C GLY A 773 14.49 -36.47 46.78
N LEU A 774 13.78 -35.34 46.70
CA LEU A 774 12.38 -35.30 46.26
C LEU A 774 12.28 -35.22 44.73
N ASN A 775 11.33 -35.94 44.13
CA ASN A 775 11.09 -35.95 42.69
C ASN A 775 10.21 -34.76 42.24
N ILE A 776 10.71 -33.55 42.46
CA ILE A 776 10.03 -32.28 42.15
C ILE A 776 10.92 -31.46 41.22
N ARG A 777 10.32 -30.80 40.22
CA ARG A 777 11.05 -29.90 39.31
C ARG A 777 10.28 -28.60 39.05
N PHE A 778 11.02 -27.55 38.74
CA PHE A 778 10.50 -26.27 38.28
C PHE A 778 10.75 -26.08 36.79
N VAL A 779 9.74 -25.61 36.08
CA VAL A 779 9.83 -25.19 34.68
C VAL A 779 9.44 -23.72 34.62
N ILE A 780 10.33 -22.88 34.08
CA ILE A 780 10.18 -21.44 34.11
C ILE A 780 10.28 -20.88 32.69
N ALA A 781 9.23 -20.20 32.25
CA ALA A 781 9.15 -19.52 30.95
C ALA A 781 9.34 -18.00 31.11
N GLY A 782 10.13 -17.40 30.23
CA GLY A 782 10.36 -15.96 30.20
C GLY A 782 11.74 -15.56 29.68
N LYS A 783 11.84 -14.30 29.26
CA LYS A 783 13.10 -13.62 28.94
C LYS A 783 13.31 -12.44 29.90
N GLY A 784 14.56 -12.01 30.02
CA GLY A 784 14.92 -10.83 30.81
C GLY A 784 16.40 -10.85 31.18
N PRO A 785 16.89 -9.73 31.72
CA PRO A 785 18.31 -9.52 31.99
C PRO A 785 18.93 -10.53 32.97
N MET A 786 18.11 -11.15 33.83
CA MET A 786 18.61 -12.11 34.83
C MET A 786 18.74 -13.56 34.32
N LEU A 787 18.22 -13.88 33.13
CA LEU A 787 18.10 -15.28 32.66
C LEU A 787 19.44 -16.02 32.63
N GLU A 788 20.48 -15.40 32.06
CA GLU A 788 21.80 -16.03 31.95
C GLU A 788 22.50 -16.16 33.32
N SER A 789 22.33 -15.18 34.21
CA SER A 789 22.83 -15.29 35.59
C SER A 789 22.16 -16.45 36.33
N TYR A 790 20.84 -16.64 36.17
CA TYR A 790 20.12 -17.76 36.78
C TYR A 790 20.54 -19.11 36.20
N ARG A 791 20.78 -19.22 34.89
CA ARG A 791 21.31 -20.43 34.25
C ARG A 791 22.68 -20.82 34.83
N GLN A 792 23.59 -19.86 34.96
CA GLN A 792 24.91 -20.07 35.57
C GLN A 792 24.80 -20.54 37.01
N GLN A 793 23.91 -19.95 37.82
CA GLN A 793 23.70 -20.39 39.20
C GLN A 793 23.18 -21.84 39.27
N VAL A 794 22.22 -22.21 38.41
CA VAL A 794 21.69 -23.58 38.32
C VAL A 794 22.79 -24.57 37.94
N GLU A 795 23.68 -24.19 37.03
CA GLU A 795 24.80 -25.05 36.62
C GLU A 795 25.84 -25.23 37.73
N GLN A 796 26.30 -24.12 38.33
CA GLN A 796 27.29 -24.12 39.41
C GLN A 796 26.81 -24.93 40.63
N ARG A 797 25.51 -24.86 40.91
CA ARG A 797 24.89 -25.59 42.01
C ARG A 797 24.43 -26.99 41.62
N GLN A 798 24.64 -27.46 40.39
CA GLN A 798 24.21 -28.78 39.90
C GLN A 798 22.69 -29.05 40.08
N LEU A 799 21.86 -28.10 39.63
CA LEU A 799 20.40 -28.13 39.74
C LEU A 799 19.68 -28.35 38.40
N GLN A 800 20.39 -28.74 37.33
CA GLN A 800 19.83 -28.86 35.98
C GLN A 800 18.69 -29.89 35.87
N SER A 801 18.67 -30.92 36.72
CA SER A 801 17.58 -31.90 36.80
C SER A 801 16.33 -31.39 37.54
N PHE A 802 16.45 -30.27 38.26
CA PHE A 802 15.40 -29.70 39.11
C PHE A 802 14.84 -28.38 38.58
N ILE A 803 15.58 -27.65 37.73
CA ILE A 803 15.11 -26.39 37.13
C ILE A 803 15.36 -26.39 35.63
N THR A 804 14.33 -26.06 34.85
CA THR A 804 14.42 -25.86 33.40
C THR A 804 13.94 -24.46 33.02
N PHE A 805 14.81 -23.68 32.36
CA PHE A 805 14.48 -22.37 31.81
C PHE A 805 14.21 -22.45 30.30
N LEU A 806 12.96 -22.23 29.90
CA LEU A 806 12.51 -22.38 28.51
C LEU A 806 12.88 -21.19 27.61
N GLY A 807 13.07 -20.00 28.19
CA GLY A 807 13.17 -18.76 27.42
C GLY A 807 11.79 -18.24 27.02
N PHE A 808 11.71 -17.55 25.89
CA PHE A 808 10.42 -17.05 25.38
C PHE A 808 9.60 -18.20 24.82
N VAL A 809 8.32 -18.22 25.15
CA VAL A 809 7.34 -19.21 24.67
C VAL A 809 6.17 -18.47 24.04
N SER A 810 5.56 -19.07 23.03
CA SER A 810 4.29 -18.63 22.45
C SER A 810 3.14 -18.79 23.46
N ASP A 811 1.99 -18.16 23.18
CA ASP A 811 0.80 -18.30 24.02
C ASP A 811 0.28 -19.75 24.03
N GLU A 812 0.39 -20.45 22.89
CA GLU A 812 0.06 -21.86 22.75
C GLU A 812 0.95 -22.75 23.62
N GLU A 813 2.27 -22.54 23.57
CA GLU A 813 3.23 -23.27 24.42
C GLU A 813 3.01 -22.99 25.91
N ARG A 814 2.74 -21.73 26.27
CA ARG A 814 2.43 -21.36 27.65
C ARG A 814 1.18 -22.10 28.15
N ASN A 815 0.12 -22.13 27.36
CA ASN A 815 -1.12 -22.82 27.72
C ASN A 815 -0.93 -24.33 27.85
N GLU A 816 -0.12 -24.95 26.98
CA GLU A 816 0.28 -26.36 27.12
C GLU A 816 1.01 -26.59 28.46
N TRP A 817 1.96 -25.74 28.83
CA TRP A 817 2.65 -25.84 30.13
C TRP A 817 1.72 -25.66 31.32
N PHE A 818 0.82 -24.68 31.26
CA PHE A 818 -0.24 -24.53 32.26
C PHE A 818 -1.11 -25.78 32.37
N SER A 819 -1.41 -26.46 31.26
CA SER A 819 -2.24 -27.67 31.30
C SER A 819 -1.52 -28.88 31.90
N ARG A 820 -0.21 -29.01 31.66
CA ARG A 820 0.60 -30.19 32.02
C ARG A 820 1.27 -30.12 33.39
N CYS A 821 1.36 -28.94 34.00
CA CYS A 821 1.97 -28.83 35.32
C CYS A 821 1.04 -29.34 36.45
N ASP A 822 1.64 -29.65 37.59
CA ASP A 822 0.94 -30.05 38.81
C ASP A 822 0.50 -28.85 39.65
N ALA A 823 1.30 -27.79 39.63
CA ALA A 823 1.08 -26.56 40.37
C ALA A 823 1.80 -25.39 39.68
N THR A 824 1.48 -24.16 40.08
CA THR A 824 2.16 -22.95 39.61
C THR A 824 2.77 -22.18 40.77
N VAL A 825 3.84 -21.43 40.50
CA VAL A 825 4.52 -20.59 41.50
C VAL A 825 4.86 -19.21 40.94
N PHE A 826 4.58 -18.16 41.71
CA PHE A 826 4.92 -16.78 41.36
C PHE A 826 5.59 -16.10 42.58
N PRO A 827 6.92 -16.24 42.71
CA PRO A 827 7.67 -15.88 43.92
C PRO A 827 8.08 -14.40 43.94
N SER A 828 7.27 -13.51 43.38
CA SER A 828 7.58 -12.10 43.20
C SER A 828 7.99 -11.42 44.52
N LEU A 829 8.98 -10.54 44.47
CA LEU A 829 9.33 -9.61 45.56
C LEU A 829 8.43 -8.37 45.51
N TYR A 830 8.10 -7.92 44.30
CA TYR A 830 7.15 -6.86 44.02
C TYR A 830 6.22 -7.29 42.89
N GLU A 831 4.90 -7.16 43.11
CA GLU A 831 3.89 -7.49 42.10
C GLU A 831 2.66 -6.57 42.26
N PRO A 832 2.48 -5.56 41.38
CA PRO A 832 1.35 -4.63 41.48
C PRO A 832 -0.01 -5.33 41.49
N PHE A 833 -0.17 -6.35 40.65
CA PHE A 833 -1.38 -7.17 40.55
C PHE A 833 -1.09 -8.68 40.51
N GLY A 834 -0.42 -9.14 39.43
CA GLY A 834 -0.12 -10.56 39.23
C GLY A 834 -1.09 -11.30 38.31
N ILE A 835 -1.25 -10.84 37.06
CA ILE A 835 -2.11 -11.49 36.04
C ILE A 835 -1.77 -12.98 35.89
N VAL A 836 -0.47 -13.32 35.92
CA VAL A 836 0.00 -14.70 35.80
C VAL A 836 -0.54 -15.65 36.89
N ALA A 837 -0.85 -15.13 38.09
CA ALA A 837 -1.50 -15.92 39.13
C ALA A 837 -2.95 -16.25 38.77
N LEU A 838 -3.68 -15.28 38.19
CA LEU A 838 -5.01 -15.54 37.63
C LEU A 838 -4.93 -16.53 36.47
N GLU A 839 -3.92 -16.45 35.60
CA GLU A 839 -3.74 -17.40 34.49
C GLU A 839 -3.55 -18.82 35.02
N GLY A 840 -2.72 -19.01 36.05
CA GLY A 840 -2.53 -20.30 36.71
C GLY A 840 -3.80 -20.85 37.37
N MET A 841 -4.57 -19.97 38.04
CA MET A 841 -5.85 -20.34 38.63
C MET A 841 -6.92 -20.66 37.57
N ALA A 842 -6.95 -19.92 36.46
CA ALA A 842 -7.84 -20.13 35.32
C ALA A 842 -7.55 -21.45 34.59
N ALA A 843 -6.29 -21.88 34.57
CA ALA A 843 -5.86 -23.20 34.11
C ALA A 843 -6.23 -24.34 35.08
N GLY A 844 -6.87 -24.04 36.21
CA GLY A 844 -7.26 -25.03 37.22
C GLY A 844 -6.06 -25.65 37.93
N LYS A 845 -5.01 -24.85 38.20
CA LYS A 845 -3.82 -25.29 38.93
C LYS A 845 -3.77 -24.69 40.33
N ALA A 846 -3.20 -25.45 41.27
CA ALA A 846 -2.92 -24.94 42.60
C ALA A 846 -1.79 -23.91 42.49
N THR A 847 -2.07 -22.67 42.89
CA THR A 847 -1.16 -21.54 42.70
C THR A 847 -0.50 -21.14 44.02
N ILE A 848 0.83 -21.07 44.03
CA ILE A 848 1.65 -20.55 45.13
C ILE A 848 2.10 -19.13 44.75
N VAL A 849 1.89 -18.15 45.62
CA VAL A 849 2.31 -16.76 45.40
C VAL A 849 3.04 -16.19 46.59
N SER A 850 3.90 -15.20 46.37
CA SER A 850 4.42 -14.36 47.46
C SER A 850 3.31 -13.50 48.09
N ASP A 851 3.35 -13.33 49.40
CA ASP A 851 2.46 -12.42 50.14
C ASP A 851 2.91 -10.97 50.00
N THR A 852 2.89 -10.47 48.76
CA THR A 852 3.29 -9.10 48.40
C THR A 852 2.32 -8.52 47.37
N GLY A 853 2.20 -7.20 47.34
CA GLY A 853 1.46 -6.47 46.33
C GLY A 853 0.03 -6.98 46.09
N GLY A 854 -0.38 -7.01 44.82
CA GLY A 854 -1.71 -7.49 44.42
C GLY A 854 -1.91 -9.00 44.56
N LEU A 855 -0.84 -9.80 44.56
CA LEU A 855 -0.92 -11.26 44.77
C LEU A 855 -1.55 -11.59 46.12
N SER A 856 -1.25 -10.77 47.14
CA SER A 856 -1.81 -10.91 48.48
C SER A 856 -3.34 -10.79 48.51
N GLY A 857 -3.92 -10.00 47.60
CA GLY A 857 -5.37 -9.84 47.45
C GLY A 857 -6.04 -10.94 46.60
N ILE A 858 -5.30 -11.52 45.65
CA ILE A 858 -5.81 -12.60 44.77
C ILE A 858 -5.90 -13.92 45.56
N ILE A 859 -4.84 -14.28 46.28
CA ILE A 859 -4.76 -15.55 47.01
C ILE A 859 -5.15 -15.35 48.47
N ARG A 860 -6.05 -16.20 48.97
CA ARG A 860 -6.36 -16.40 50.38
C ARG A 860 -5.74 -17.73 50.80
N HIS A 861 -4.76 -17.65 51.70
CA HIS A 861 -3.92 -18.78 52.09
C HIS A 861 -4.76 -19.96 52.59
N ASN A 862 -4.51 -21.16 52.07
CA ASN A 862 -5.24 -22.41 52.35
C ASN A 862 -6.73 -22.42 51.93
N GLU A 863 -7.22 -21.38 51.24
CA GLU A 863 -8.59 -21.35 50.70
C GLU A 863 -8.61 -21.53 49.19
N ASN A 864 -7.90 -20.68 48.44
CA ASN A 864 -7.91 -20.67 46.97
C ASN A 864 -6.49 -20.76 46.36
N GLY A 865 -5.48 -20.90 47.21
CA GLY A 865 -4.06 -21.04 46.87
C GLY A 865 -3.18 -20.98 48.11
N LEU A 866 -1.87 -20.91 47.91
CA LEU A 866 -0.88 -20.85 48.98
C LEU A 866 -0.06 -19.57 48.90
N LYS A 867 0.42 -19.13 50.07
CA LYS A 867 1.21 -17.92 50.24
C LYS A 867 2.59 -18.29 50.79
N ILE A 868 3.59 -17.55 50.36
CA ILE A 868 4.95 -17.61 50.89
C ILE A 868 5.39 -16.23 51.36
N PHE A 869 6.31 -16.18 52.30
CA PHE A 869 7.01 -14.93 52.60
C PHE A 869 7.89 -14.54 51.40
N PRO A 870 7.83 -13.29 50.90
CA PRO A 870 8.63 -12.87 49.75
C PRO A 870 10.13 -13.06 49.99
N GLY A 871 10.79 -13.80 49.10
CA GLY A 871 12.23 -14.07 49.19
C GLY A 871 12.64 -15.15 50.18
N ASP A 872 11.70 -15.88 50.78
CA ASP A 872 11.96 -16.93 51.77
C ASP A 872 11.88 -18.33 51.12
N GLU A 873 13.05 -18.98 50.99
CA GLU A 873 13.17 -20.31 50.38
C GLU A 873 12.57 -21.43 51.24
N GLU A 874 12.60 -21.30 52.57
CA GLU A 874 12.03 -22.30 53.48
C GLU A 874 10.50 -22.28 53.41
N SER A 875 9.92 -21.09 53.33
CA SER A 875 8.50 -20.87 53.11
C SER A 875 8.06 -21.48 51.78
N LEU A 876 8.80 -21.24 50.68
CA LEU A 876 8.47 -21.84 49.39
C LEU A 876 8.61 -23.36 49.41
N PHE A 877 9.71 -23.88 49.97
CA PHE A 877 9.92 -25.32 50.15
C PHE A 877 8.74 -25.98 50.88
N ASN A 878 8.28 -25.39 51.98
CA ASN A 878 7.18 -25.94 52.77
C ASN A 878 5.85 -25.98 52.01
N GLN A 879 5.51 -24.93 51.24
CA GLN A 879 4.28 -24.92 50.43
C GLN A 879 4.35 -25.91 49.26
N VAL A 880 5.51 -26.01 48.61
CA VAL A 880 5.76 -26.99 47.54
C VAL A 880 5.62 -28.42 48.10
N LEU A 881 6.24 -28.69 49.24
CA LEU A 881 6.16 -30.00 49.90
C LEU A 881 4.74 -30.34 50.35
N TYR A 882 3.97 -29.33 50.79
CA TYR A 882 2.57 -29.52 51.14
C TYR A 882 1.74 -29.96 49.93
N LEU A 883 1.85 -29.28 48.78
CA LEU A 883 1.14 -29.67 47.55
C LEU A 883 1.59 -31.03 47.01
N TYR A 884 2.88 -31.34 47.13
CA TYR A 884 3.45 -32.64 46.73
C TYR A 884 2.86 -33.79 47.54
N ASN A 885 2.72 -33.64 48.86
CA ASN A 885 2.25 -34.70 49.75
C ASN A 885 0.72 -34.81 49.86
N HIS A 886 -0.03 -33.76 49.50
CA HIS A 886 -1.49 -33.70 49.69
C HIS A 886 -2.24 -33.46 48.38
N PRO A 887 -2.37 -34.48 47.49
CA PRO A 887 -3.01 -34.32 46.18
C PRO A 887 -4.48 -33.88 46.26
N ILE A 888 -5.22 -34.33 47.29
CA ILE A 888 -6.62 -33.92 47.51
C ILE A 888 -6.70 -32.43 47.85
N SER A 889 -5.84 -31.95 48.76
CA SER A 889 -5.78 -30.52 49.10
C SER A 889 -5.37 -29.67 47.90
N ARG A 890 -4.42 -30.16 47.10
CA ARG A 890 -3.99 -29.51 45.85
C ARG A 890 -5.17 -29.34 44.87
N GLU A 891 -5.95 -30.38 44.64
CA GLU A 891 -7.13 -30.33 43.76
C GLU A 891 -8.23 -29.41 44.32
N ALA A 892 -8.45 -29.41 45.63
CA ALA A 892 -9.40 -28.51 46.28
C ALA A 892 -9.01 -27.04 46.12
N LEU A 893 -7.73 -26.69 46.34
CA LEU A 893 -7.21 -25.34 46.14
C LEU A 893 -7.34 -24.89 44.68
N ALA A 894 -6.98 -25.76 43.74
CA ALA A 894 -7.10 -25.51 42.31
C ALA A 894 -8.56 -25.25 41.89
N THR A 895 -9.50 -26.06 42.39
CA THR A 895 -10.94 -25.93 42.11
C THR A 895 -11.51 -24.63 42.66
N GLN A 896 -11.15 -24.28 43.91
CA GLN A 896 -11.60 -23.04 44.52
C GLN A 896 -10.98 -21.81 43.84
N GLY A 897 -9.70 -21.88 43.46
CA GLY A 897 -9.03 -20.84 42.67
C GLY A 897 -9.73 -20.61 41.33
N LEU A 898 -10.01 -21.66 40.57
CA LEU A 898 -10.74 -21.56 39.31
C LEU A 898 -12.13 -20.92 39.47
N ARG A 899 -12.84 -21.27 40.55
CA ARG A 899 -14.16 -20.69 40.86
C ARG A 899 -14.08 -19.20 41.17
N ASP A 900 -13.08 -18.79 41.96
CA ASP A 900 -12.87 -17.38 42.31
C ASP A 900 -12.58 -16.55 41.05
N VAL A 901 -11.70 -17.04 40.17
CA VAL A 901 -11.39 -16.36 38.91
C VAL A 901 -12.64 -16.20 38.04
N LYS A 902 -13.44 -17.26 37.87
CA LYS A 902 -14.67 -17.25 37.04
C LYS A 902 -15.75 -16.29 37.52
N THR A 903 -15.72 -15.91 38.79
CA THR A 903 -16.80 -15.12 39.39
C THR A 903 -16.40 -13.69 39.74
N LYS A 904 -15.09 -13.40 39.81
CA LYS A 904 -14.58 -12.11 40.28
C LYS A 904 -13.64 -11.41 39.29
N PHE A 905 -13.03 -12.15 38.37
CA PHE A 905 -11.95 -11.67 37.51
C PHE A 905 -12.22 -11.94 36.03
N ASP A 906 -13.49 -12.15 35.64
CA ASP A 906 -13.88 -12.22 34.24
C ASP A 906 -13.98 -10.81 33.63
N TRP A 907 -13.64 -10.69 32.34
CA TRP A 907 -13.61 -9.40 31.66
C TRP A 907 -14.97 -8.69 31.55
N GLY A 908 -16.09 -9.42 31.60
CA GLY A 908 -17.42 -8.82 31.65
C GLY A 908 -17.66 -8.05 32.96
N THR A 909 -17.26 -8.64 34.09
CA THR A 909 -17.27 -7.98 35.40
C THR A 909 -16.32 -6.79 35.43
N ILE A 910 -15.09 -6.94 34.94
CA ILE A 910 -14.08 -5.86 34.93
C ILE A 910 -14.55 -4.69 34.06
N ALA A 911 -15.02 -4.95 32.83
CA ALA A 911 -15.57 -3.91 31.96
C ALA A 911 -16.78 -3.21 32.58
N GLY A 912 -17.66 -3.93 33.30
CA GLY A 912 -18.78 -3.33 34.03
C GLY A 912 -18.34 -2.43 35.20
N GLN A 913 -17.21 -2.72 35.85
CA GLN A 913 -16.64 -1.83 36.86
C GLN A 913 -15.96 -0.61 36.22
N THR A 914 -15.25 -0.81 35.11
CA THR A 914 -14.63 0.29 34.36
C THR A 914 -15.68 1.25 33.80
N ASP A 915 -16.79 0.73 33.26
CA ASP A 915 -17.93 1.54 32.80
C ASP A 915 -18.51 2.41 33.94
N LYS A 916 -18.63 1.88 35.16
CA LYS A 916 -19.01 2.69 36.34
C LYS A 916 -18.01 3.81 36.64
N ALA A 917 -16.71 3.55 36.47
CA ALA A 917 -15.68 4.58 36.65
C ALA A 917 -15.75 5.65 35.55
N ILE A 918 -16.03 5.25 34.30
CA ILE A 918 -16.29 6.17 33.18
C ILE A 918 -17.50 7.06 33.49
N ASN A 919 -18.63 6.49 33.91
CA ASN A 919 -19.84 7.27 34.24
C ASN A 919 -19.62 8.23 35.42
N LYS A 920 -18.76 7.85 36.39
CA LYS A 920 -18.33 8.75 37.47
C LYS A 920 -17.56 9.97 36.93
N CYS A 921 -16.67 9.78 35.97
CA CYS A 921 -15.95 10.87 35.30
C CYS A 921 -16.90 11.81 34.54
N LEU A 922 -17.98 11.27 33.97
CA LEU A 922 -18.97 12.03 33.20
C LEU A 922 -19.98 12.79 34.08
N GLY A 923 -19.96 12.60 35.41
CA GLY A 923 -20.87 13.29 36.34
C GLY A 923 -22.29 12.74 36.36
N GLU A 924 -22.52 11.53 35.85
CA GLU A 924 -23.84 10.90 35.80
C GLU A 924 -24.17 10.18 37.12
N SER A 925 -25.42 10.32 37.58
CA SER A 925 -25.89 9.64 38.80
C SER A 925 -26.02 8.15 38.52
N VAL A 926 -25.16 7.32 39.13
CA VAL A 926 -25.25 5.86 39.04
C VAL A 926 -26.60 5.42 39.62
N VAL A 927 -27.55 5.09 38.77
CA VAL A 927 -28.81 4.45 39.19
C VAL A 927 -28.44 3.06 39.69
N THR A 928 -28.39 2.92 41.00
CA THR A 928 -28.17 1.63 41.67
C THR A 928 -29.41 0.78 41.40
N ILE A 929 -29.30 -0.25 40.56
CA ILE A 929 -30.31 -1.32 40.43
C ILE A 929 -30.08 -2.35 41.53
#